data_AF-A0A0B2VU36-F1
#
_entry.id   AF-A0A0B2VU36-F1
#
_cell.length_a   1.000
_cell.length_b   1.000
_cell.length_c   1.000
_cell.angle_alpha   90.00
_cell.angle_beta   90.00
_cell.angle_gamma   90.00
#
_symmetry.space_group_name_H-M   'P 1'
#
loop_
_entity.id
_entity.type
_entity.pdbx_description
1 polymer ?
#
loop_
_entity_poly.entity_id
_entity_poly.type
_entity_poly.pdbx_seq_one_letter_code
_entity_poly.pdbx_strand_id
1 'polypeptide(L)'
;MRGDVMALSLNCHLFSVLPLFVVVNGLSRVENDCVGVVPTVSSFSESYGGIDNFYNLAEGVASRLQPNFDEEIVERLMRIYDSAFNNISSDDATFFIKKQTAAIAVLIVCAAFIIGLPIAGICFCSYRICGKCGANREQTGSSKCMLCMYLSLLIGTLTIIVLAVFLYALSVQHATNAIETIDQPADTVIKDAQQMVTFMTDDLSCNTNATISNLFTQIQDALIALPVDVIKRFKQQYGYYNANAIIISSDEVKRSLNGTVVSIDEAERMLKALMNVLPAESDTLQQLRICLSVLSDLKQATVKMRTNYYSALRQLSIAINNADQKIQDSKTTIERTLVEVTRKMNEASAKIDEFIGGMKAAVDVVLRNGTSDMVERLKEVHANLNESPVKAILIKTLYVAVAVPCLVIVLPAVLVTICATSRLFIREDIPSERSSCSSFFGHLATFAISVAFIFGWIVMLVASIGFIGGYSIETVCHPLFHDHTMQLLKNVPALSINVTNPLNRQQVALNIGEALDECRQENTIFAALKGDQLMNLDATSIEENLDAARIQAIDAFANFDLTPSWPTDTLTHINKALDNIQESVQRLDTSLTSHSSLNENSTVEAENRLKLVKRSLLNATGLLSPQVRRLKIIGELWAKSSTSHRKQAESIINEQFERITANITAYIQHAKDSLLSETLNCRPVYDTWQNVGSVFCGYLGRPAQGIWSSAAVTALCFIPLIILLMLISKYLFRMKPNYDRGMYLYPTISTLHGGSICAYDSSSGTSDVPLVRSGCDLAPSRILPRFPAHQRQHSNAFYGYGNSAYNHDADSERPHLYNARLMNRFPESRNSHLYASTVNDHPSSERFHAQRADNRWWQR
;
A
#
# COMPACT_ATOMS: atom_id res chain seq x y z
N MET A 1 49.66 4.64 7.09
CA MET A 1 50.66 5.72 6.89
C MET A 1 50.18 6.60 5.74
N ARG A 2 50.49 7.91 5.74
CA ARG A 2 50.38 8.95 4.67
C ARG A 2 49.52 8.63 3.43
N GLY A 3 48.62 9.51 2.98
CA GLY A 3 48.41 10.93 3.34
C GLY A 3 47.61 11.64 2.22
N ASP A 4 47.21 12.90 2.31
CA ASP A 4 47.24 13.86 3.41
C ASP A 4 46.06 14.86 3.24
N VAL A 5 45.62 15.53 4.32
CA VAL A 5 44.50 16.49 4.30
C VAL A 5 44.89 17.80 5.01
N MET A 6 44.85 18.92 4.29
CA MET A 6 44.86 20.31 4.77
C MET A 6 44.13 21.17 3.72
N ALA A 7 43.51 22.33 3.99
CA ALA A 7 43.32 23.13 5.21
C ALA A 7 41.82 23.55 5.28
N LEU A 8 41.12 23.66 6.41
CA LEU A 8 41.39 24.36 7.69
C LEU A 8 41.17 25.89 7.61
N SER A 9 39.99 26.33 8.08
CA SER A 9 39.79 27.61 8.77
C SER A 9 38.73 27.44 9.86
N LEU A 10 38.88 28.16 10.97
CA LEU A 10 38.07 28.04 12.19
C LEU A 10 37.44 29.39 12.54
N ASN A 11 36.24 29.38 13.14
CA ASN A 11 35.72 30.29 14.19
C ASN A 11 34.21 30.00 14.37
N CYS A 12 33.64 29.73 15.55
CA CYS A 12 33.62 30.47 16.83
C CYS A 12 32.92 31.84 16.72
N HIS A 13 31.93 32.22 17.54
CA HIS A 13 31.49 31.71 18.86
C HIS A 13 29.96 31.83 19.09
N LEU A 14 29.49 31.12 20.14
CA LEU A 14 28.33 31.38 21.04
C LEU A 14 27.19 32.30 20.55
N PHE A 15 25.94 31.82 20.70
CA PHE A 15 25.09 32.30 21.81
C PHE A 15 23.99 31.27 22.16
N SER A 16 23.66 31.15 23.45
CA SER A 16 22.67 30.20 23.97
C SER A 16 21.59 30.90 24.79
N VAL A 17 20.35 30.95 24.29
CA VAL A 17 19.17 31.37 25.06
C VAL A 17 17.96 30.51 24.65
N LEU A 18 17.49 29.69 25.59
CA LEU A 18 16.17 29.05 25.61
C LEU A 18 15.27 29.83 26.57
N PRO A 19 13.95 29.58 26.61
CA PRO A 19 13.02 29.32 25.51
C PRO A 19 11.86 30.35 25.55
N LEU A 20 10.83 30.21 24.70
CA LEU A 20 9.55 30.87 24.97
C LEU A 20 8.37 29.96 24.62
N PHE A 21 7.54 29.70 25.64
CA PHE A 21 6.40 28.78 25.59
C PHE A 21 5.35 29.20 24.55
N VAL A 22 4.81 28.21 23.83
CA VAL A 22 3.43 28.25 23.35
C VAL A 22 2.67 27.14 24.09
N VAL A 23 1.88 27.53 25.09
CA VAL A 23 1.00 26.59 25.80
C VAL A 23 -0.23 26.34 24.92
N VAL A 24 -0.31 25.15 24.31
CA VAL A 24 -1.57 24.58 23.85
C VAL A 24 -2.07 23.66 24.95
N ASN A 25 -3.22 23.97 25.53
CA ASN A 25 -3.75 23.22 26.67
C ASN A 25 -4.37 21.88 26.23
N GLY A 26 -3.83 20.79 26.77
CA GLY A 26 -4.68 19.86 27.52
C GLY A 26 -5.52 18.85 26.74
N LEU A 27 -4.90 18.06 25.87
CA LEU A 27 -5.14 16.61 25.89
C LEU A 27 -3.80 15.91 26.10
N SER A 28 -3.65 15.25 27.25
CA SER A 28 -2.46 14.48 27.60
C SER A 28 -2.47 13.15 26.83
N ARG A 29 -1.98 13.17 25.59
CA ARG A 29 -1.67 11.95 24.84
C ARG A 29 -0.62 11.18 25.64
N VAL A 30 -0.90 9.91 25.94
CA VAL A 30 0.10 9.04 26.58
C VAL A 30 1.10 8.68 25.49
N GLU A 31 2.26 9.30 25.53
CA GLU A 31 3.38 9.01 24.65
C GLU A 31 3.98 7.67 25.09
N ASN A 32 3.47 6.58 24.52
CA ASN A 32 3.98 5.23 24.77
C ASN A 32 5.30 5.07 23.99
N ASP A 33 6.41 4.78 24.69
CA ASP A 33 7.73 4.48 24.11
C ASP A 33 7.77 3.09 23.40
N CYS A 34 6.78 2.79 22.56
CA CYS A 34 6.75 1.58 21.73
C CYS A 34 7.70 1.66 20.53
N VAL A 35 7.99 2.87 20.04
CA VAL A 35 8.78 3.09 18.83
C VAL A 35 10.28 3.03 19.13
N GLY A 36 10.86 1.84 18.95
CA GLY A 36 12.32 1.68 18.86
C GLY A 36 12.89 2.26 17.56
N VAL A 37 14.22 2.24 17.42
CA VAL A 37 14.87 2.65 16.16
C VAL A 37 14.58 1.62 15.08
N VAL A 38 13.90 2.03 14.00
CA VAL A 38 13.57 1.16 12.86
C VAL A 38 14.86 0.57 12.26
N PRO A 39 14.97 -0.77 12.14
CA PRO A 39 16.15 -1.39 11.57
C PRO A 39 16.29 -1.02 10.09
N THR A 40 17.48 -0.55 9.72
CA THR A 40 17.80 -0.15 8.35
C THR A 40 17.92 -1.38 7.46
N VAL A 41 16.88 -1.67 6.66
CA VAL A 41 16.94 -2.67 5.59
C VAL A 41 18.04 -2.26 4.61
N SER A 42 18.99 -3.16 4.33
CA SER A 42 19.99 -2.92 3.31
C SER A 42 19.36 -2.98 1.91
N SER A 43 19.50 -1.92 1.10
CA SER A 43 18.99 -1.91 -0.26
C SER A 43 19.92 -2.71 -1.19
N PHE A 44 19.53 -3.93 -1.57
CA PHE A 44 20.35 -4.76 -2.45
C PHE A 44 20.03 -4.47 -3.92
N SER A 45 21.01 -3.93 -4.64
CA SER A 45 20.93 -3.69 -6.09
C SER A 45 22.29 -3.92 -6.75
N GLU A 46 22.53 -5.13 -7.23
CA GLU A 46 23.78 -5.44 -7.97
C GLU A 46 23.78 -4.72 -9.33
N SER A 47 24.90 -4.06 -9.63
CA SER A 47 25.19 -3.50 -10.96
C SER A 47 26.47 -4.13 -11.49
N TYR A 48 26.38 -4.74 -12.66
CA TYR A 48 27.53 -5.27 -13.39
C TYR A 48 28.18 -4.19 -14.27
N GLY A 49 27.74 -2.93 -14.13
CA GLY A 49 28.28 -1.75 -14.79
C GLY A 49 28.00 -1.77 -16.30
N GLY A 50 29.05 -1.77 -17.11
CA GLY A 50 28.93 -1.62 -18.56
C GLY A 50 28.10 -2.71 -19.27
N ILE A 51 27.92 -3.88 -18.65
CA ILE A 51 27.14 -5.00 -19.21
C ILE A 51 25.66 -4.99 -18.81
N ASP A 52 25.23 -4.14 -17.85
CA ASP A 52 23.82 -4.09 -17.40
C ASP A 52 22.85 -3.83 -18.56
N ASN A 53 23.22 -2.97 -19.51
CA ASN A 53 22.41 -2.71 -20.72
C ASN A 53 22.22 -3.94 -21.61
N PHE A 54 23.15 -4.89 -21.60
CA PHE A 54 23.05 -6.15 -22.34
C PHE A 54 22.17 -7.16 -21.59
N TYR A 55 22.31 -7.25 -20.26
CA TYR A 55 21.43 -8.08 -19.44
C TYR A 55 19.98 -7.60 -19.49
N ASN A 56 19.73 -6.29 -19.29
CA ASN A 56 18.42 -5.67 -19.40
C ASN A 56 17.76 -5.93 -20.77
N LEU A 57 18.55 -6.03 -21.85
CA LEU A 57 18.05 -6.36 -23.19
C LEU A 57 17.65 -7.83 -23.32
N ALA A 58 18.42 -8.76 -22.74
CA ALA A 58 18.13 -10.20 -22.76
C ALA A 58 16.96 -10.57 -21.83
N GLU A 59 16.95 -10.01 -20.62
CA GLU A 59 15.83 -9.99 -19.64
C GLU A 59 14.57 -9.41 -20.29
N GLY A 60 14.69 -8.27 -20.98
CA GLY A 60 13.64 -7.65 -21.79
C GLY A 60 13.21 -8.42 -23.06
N VAL A 61 13.87 -9.51 -23.40
CA VAL A 61 13.40 -10.48 -24.41
C VAL A 61 12.73 -11.67 -23.73
N ALA A 62 13.31 -12.22 -22.65
CA ALA A 62 12.72 -13.32 -21.90
C ALA A 62 11.35 -12.96 -21.33
N SER A 63 11.22 -11.80 -20.67
CA SER A 63 9.96 -11.28 -20.12
C SER A 63 8.86 -11.12 -21.18
N ARG A 64 9.20 -10.59 -22.36
CA ARG A 64 8.25 -10.45 -23.50
C ARG A 64 7.85 -11.78 -24.17
N LEU A 65 8.53 -12.88 -23.84
CA LEU A 65 8.16 -14.24 -24.27
C LEU A 65 7.34 -14.97 -23.19
N GLN A 66 7.14 -14.39 -22.01
CA GLN A 66 6.23 -14.92 -20.99
C GLN A 66 4.76 -14.69 -21.42
N PRO A 67 3.84 -15.61 -21.06
CA PRO A 67 2.42 -15.31 -21.11
C PRO A 67 2.06 -14.26 -20.05
N ASN A 68 1.03 -13.45 -20.32
CA ASN A 68 0.34 -12.72 -19.25
C ASN A 68 -0.22 -13.74 -18.25
N PHE A 69 0.01 -13.48 -16.96
CA PHE A 69 -0.58 -14.23 -15.86
C PHE A 69 -2.03 -13.78 -15.65
N ASP A 70 -2.95 -14.45 -16.34
CA ASP A 70 -4.40 -14.29 -16.12
C ASP A 70 -4.88 -15.22 -14.99
N GLU A 71 -6.05 -14.93 -14.41
CA GLU A 71 -6.64 -15.72 -13.29
C GLU A 71 -6.74 -17.23 -13.59
N GLU A 72 -7.09 -17.62 -14.83
CA GLU A 72 -7.16 -19.02 -15.27
C GLU A 72 -5.81 -19.75 -15.15
N ILE A 73 -4.68 -19.03 -15.28
CA ILE A 73 -3.35 -19.61 -15.09
C ILE A 73 -3.16 -19.97 -13.62
N VAL A 74 -3.52 -19.07 -12.69
CA VAL A 74 -3.35 -19.30 -11.25
C VAL A 74 -4.28 -20.41 -10.75
N GLU A 75 -5.54 -20.43 -11.18
CA GLU A 75 -6.51 -21.48 -10.83
C GLU A 75 -5.96 -22.88 -11.20
N ARG A 76 -5.47 -23.04 -12.43
CA ARG A 76 -4.89 -24.31 -12.91
C ARG A 76 -3.58 -24.68 -12.22
N LEU A 77 -2.76 -23.69 -11.86
CA LEU A 77 -1.50 -23.89 -11.15
C LEU A 77 -1.78 -24.38 -9.71
N MET A 78 -2.82 -23.84 -9.06
CA MET A 78 -3.31 -24.32 -7.77
C MET A 78 -3.82 -25.77 -7.83
N ARG A 79 -4.59 -26.15 -8.87
CA ARG A 79 -5.00 -27.57 -9.04
C ARG A 79 -3.82 -28.53 -9.14
N ILE A 80 -2.70 -28.10 -9.73
CA ILE A 80 -1.45 -28.89 -9.77
C ILE A 80 -0.77 -28.91 -8.39
N TYR A 81 -0.70 -27.77 -7.70
CA TYR A 81 -0.11 -27.65 -6.36
C TYR A 81 -0.83 -28.55 -5.35
N ASP A 82 -2.17 -28.53 -5.31
CA ASP A 82 -2.99 -29.36 -4.41
C ASP A 82 -2.86 -30.86 -4.71
N SER A 83 -2.50 -31.24 -5.95
CA SER A 83 -2.13 -32.62 -6.31
C SER A 83 -0.72 -33.03 -5.82
N ALA A 84 -0.01 -32.10 -5.17
CA ALA A 84 1.41 -32.19 -4.81
C ALA A 84 2.30 -32.61 -5.99
N PHE A 85 1.98 -32.11 -7.19
CA PHE A 85 2.58 -32.49 -8.49
C PHE A 85 2.48 -33.98 -8.87
N ASN A 86 1.84 -34.84 -8.06
CA ASN A 86 1.81 -36.29 -8.30
C ASN A 86 0.82 -36.70 -9.41
N ASN A 87 -0.18 -35.87 -9.70
CA ASN A 87 -1.21 -36.13 -10.73
C ASN A 87 -1.43 -34.88 -11.60
N ILE A 88 -0.39 -34.45 -12.33
CA ILE A 88 -0.53 -33.39 -13.34
C ILE A 88 -1.46 -33.92 -14.45
N SER A 89 -2.64 -33.29 -14.59
CA SER A 89 -3.60 -33.64 -15.65
C SER A 89 -3.01 -33.37 -17.03
N SER A 90 -3.30 -34.27 -17.98
CA SER A 90 -3.06 -34.10 -19.42
C SER A 90 -3.48 -32.71 -19.91
N ASP A 91 -4.64 -32.25 -19.47
CA ASP A 91 -5.26 -31.04 -20.00
C ASP A 91 -4.65 -29.77 -19.40
N ASP A 92 -4.22 -29.82 -18.14
CA ASP A 92 -3.52 -28.71 -17.49
C ASP A 92 -2.06 -28.63 -17.98
N ALA A 93 -1.35 -29.76 -18.13
CA ALA A 93 -0.05 -29.78 -18.81
C ALA A 93 -0.15 -29.20 -20.24
N THR A 94 -1.18 -29.61 -21.00
CA THR A 94 -1.46 -29.09 -22.35
C THR A 94 -1.80 -27.59 -22.32
N PHE A 95 -2.45 -27.08 -21.27
CA PHE A 95 -2.73 -25.66 -21.10
C PHE A 95 -1.45 -24.84 -20.88
N PHE A 96 -0.58 -25.24 -19.95
CA PHE A 96 0.68 -24.53 -19.69
C PHE A 96 1.60 -24.53 -20.93
N ILE A 97 1.68 -25.66 -21.64
CA ILE A 97 2.39 -25.77 -22.92
C ILE A 97 1.79 -24.82 -23.97
N LYS A 98 0.46 -24.69 -24.07
CA LYS A 98 -0.20 -23.75 -24.99
C LYS A 98 0.02 -22.28 -24.63
N LYS A 99 0.14 -21.93 -23.34
CA LYS A 99 0.48 -20.56 -22.90
C LYS A 99 1.93 -20.19 -23.24
N GLN A 100 2.88 -21.13 -23.21
CA GLN A 100 4.30 -20.90 -23.53
C GLN A 100 4.64 -20.98 -25.05
N THR A 101 3.68 -20.73 -25.94
CA THR A 101 3.85 -20.85 -27.41
C THR A 101 5.04 -20.08 -27.97
N ALA A 102 5.36 -18.90 -27.41
CA ALA A 102 6.48 -18.09 -27.87
C ALA A 102 7.86 -18.73 -27.57
N ALA A 103 8.06 -19.26 -26.35
CA ALA A 103 9.27 -19.99 -25.99
C ALA A 103 9.42 -21.30 -26.79
N ILE A 104 8.31 -22.02 -27.00
CA ILE A 104 8.30 -23.24 -27.83
C ILE A 104 8.68 -22.93 -29.29
N ALA A 105 8.19 -21.81 -29.86
CA ALA A 105 8.58 -21.40 -31.20
C ALA A 105 10.08 -21.10 -31.33
N VAL A 106 10.68 -20.44 -30.31
CA VAL A 106 12.14 -20.23 -30.25
C VAL A 106 12.88 -21.56 -30.20
N LEU A 107 12.47 -22.49 -29.33
CA LEU A 107 13.10 -23.81 -29.21
C LEU A 107 12.98 -24.65 -30.49
N ILE A 108 11.88 -24.55 -31.25
CA ILE A 108 11.72 -25.19 -32.57
C ILE A 108 12.74 -24.61 -33.58
N VAL A 109 12.95 -23.30 -33.59
CA VAL A 109 13.97 -22.66 -34.45
C VAL A 109 15.39 -23.11 -34.05
N CYS A 110 15.68 -23.18 -32.75
CA CYS A 110 16.95 -23.70 -32.25
C CYS A 110 17.15 -25.19 -32.63
N ALA A 111 16.13 -26.03 -32.49
CA ALA A 111 16.19 -27.44 -32.90
C ALA A 111 16.42 -27.61 -34.41
N ALA A 112 15.76 -26.79 -35.24
CA ALA A 112 15.98 -26.76 -36.69
C ALA A 112 17.42 -26.34 -37.05
N PHE A 113 18.04 -25.45 -36.27
CA PHE A 113 19.44 -25.06 -36.42
C PHE A 113 20.41 -26.17 -35.97
N ILE A 114 20.13 -26.81 -34.82
CA ILE A 114 20.93 -27.90 -34.24
C ILE A 114 20.96 -29.12 -35.19
N ILE A 115 19.84 -29.46 -35.83
CA ILE A 115 19.76 -30.54 -36.82
C ILE A 115 20.26 -30.07 -38.20
N GLY A 116 19.98 -28.82 -38.57
CA GLY A 116 20.29 -28.25 -39.88
C GLY A 116 21.78 -28.06 -40.15
N LEU A 117 22.57 -27.56 -39.19
CA LEU A 117 24.01 -27.35 -39.41
C LEU A 117 24.80 -28.64 -39.66
N PRO A 118 24.63 -29.74 -38.89
CA PRO A 118 25.31 -31.01 -39.17
C PRO A 118 24.93 -31.58 -40.54
N ILE A 119 23.65 -31.56 -40.90
CA ILE A 119 23.18 -32.04 -42.21
C ILE A 119 23.78 -31.17 -43.33
N ALA A 120 23.75 -29.84 -43.20
CA ALA A 120 24.36 -28.93 -44.16
C ALA A 120 25.88 -29.13 -44.28
N GLY A 121 26.56 -29.41 -43.16
CA GLY A 121 27.99 -29.74 -43.13
C GLY A 121 28.33 -31.06 -43.83
N ILE A 122 27.57 -32.12 -43.55
CA ILE A 122 27.71 -33.42 -44.23
C ILE A 122 27.47 -33.25 -45.74
N CYS A 123 26.37 -32.59 -46.14
CA CYS A 123 26.09 -32.29 -47.53
C CYS A 123 27.20 -31.45 -48.18
N PHE A 124 27.70 -30.40 -47.52
CA PHE A 124 28.80 -29.57 -48.01
C PHE A 124 30.07 -30.39 -48.25
N CYS A 125 30.45 -31.24 -47.28
CA CYS A 125 31.57 -32.16 -47.42
C CYS A 125 31.38 -33.14 -48.59
N SER A 126 30.22 -33.78 -48.71
CA SER A 126 29.91 -34.69 -49.83
C SER A 126 29.96 -33.99 -51.19
N TYR A 127 29.32 -32.82 -51.33
CA TYR A 127 29.37 -32.05 -52.58
C TYR A 127 30.78 -31.57 -52.91
N ARG A 128 31.59 -31.22 -51.91
CA ARG A 128 32.98 -30.81 -52.06
C ARG A 128 33.88 -31.98 -52.50
N ILE A 129 33.67 -33.18 -51.97
CA ILE A 129 34.33 -34.41 -52.45
C ILE A 129 33.94 -34.68 -53.92
N CYS A 130 32.67 -34.50 -54.28
CA CYS A 130 32.17 -34.60 -55.65
C CYS A 130 32.53 -33.41 -56.58
N GLY A 131 33.54 -32.61 -56.25
CA GLY A 131 34.04 -31.51 -57.09
C GLY A 131 33.17 -30.24 -57.12
N LYS A 132 31.99 -30.23 -56.50
CA LYS A 132 31.09 -29.08 -56.40
C LYS A 132 31.45 -28.20 -55.19
N CYS A 133 30.61 -27.22 -54.84
CA CYS A 133 30.77 -26.35 -53.66
C CYS A 133 32.20 -25.77 -53.47
N GLY A 134 32.79 -25.26 -54.55
CA GLY A 134 34.11 -24.64 -54.54
C GLY A 134 35.30 -25.61 -54.42
N ALA A 135 35.14 -26.89 -54.78
CA ALA A 135 36.26 -27.79 -55.02
C ALA A 135 36.81 -27.62 -56.45
N ASN A 136 35.94 -27.60 -57.47
CA ASN A 136 36.31 -27.11 -58.80
C ASN A 136 36.63 -25.61 -58.73
N ARG A 137 37.87 -25.28 -59.10
CA ARG A 137 38.46 -23.94 -59.00
C ARG A 137 38.25 -23.18 -60.31
N GLU A 138 37.08 -22.59 -60.44
CA GLU A 138 36.65 -21.82 -61.60
C GLU A 138 36.31 -20.38 -61.18
N GLN A 139 36.80 -19.38 -61.92
CA GLN A 139 36.53 -17.97 -61.66
C GLN A 139 36.33 -17.18 -62.96
N THR A 140 35.09 -16.78 -63.23
CA THR A 140 34.72 -15.92 -64.35
C THR A 140 34.78 -14.45 -63.94
N GLY A 141 35.97 -13.84 -64.03
CA GLY A 141 36.22 -12.44 -63.65
C GLY A 141 36.43 -12.20 -62.16
N SER A 142 37.02 -11.05 -61.82
CA SER A 142 37.41 -10.70 -60.44
C SER A 142 37.12 -9.23 -60.13
N SER A 143 35.92 -8.94 -59.63
CA SER A 143 35.57 -7.57 -59.20
C SER A 143 36.16 -7.28 -57.82
N LYS A 144 37.12 -6.34 -57.75
CA LYS A 144 37.68 -5.84 -56.47
C LYS A 144 36.60 -5.20 -55.57
N CYS A 145 35.53 -4.64 -56.15
CA CYS A 145 34.39 -4.09 -55.40
C CYS A 145 33.61 -5.19 -54.65
N MET A 146 33.32 -6.32 -55.31
CA MET A 146 32.64 -7.45 -54.65
C MET A 146 33.48 -8.05 -53.52
N LEU A 147 34.80 -8.20 -53.74
CA LEU A 147 35.72 -8.65 -52.69
C LEU A 147 35.74 -7.67 -51.49
N CYS A 148 35.74 -6.35 -51.75
CA CYS A 148 35.66 -5.33 -50.70
C CYS A 148 34.37 -5.45 -49.87
N MET A 149 33.21 -5.63 -50.51
CA MET A 149 31.94 -5.82 -49.79
C MET A 149 31.91 -7.11 -48.98
N TYR A 150 32.43 -8.23 -49.51
CA TYR A 150 32.51 -9.46 -48.71
C TYR A 150 33.46 -9.31 -47.52
N LEU A 151 34.54 -8.54 -47.66
CA LEU A 151 35.48 -8.27 -46.57
C LEU A 151 34.90 -7.37 -45.49
N SER A 152 34.19 -6.30 -45.83
CA SER A 152 33.55 -5.44 -44.82
C SER A 152 32.47 -6.20 -44.03
N LEU A 153 31.66 -7.01 -44.72
CA LEU A 153 30.67 -7.88 -44.07
C LEU A 153 31.33 -8.96 -43.20
N LEU A 154 32.46 -9.55 -43.63
CA LEU A 154 33.17 -10.55 -42.84
C LEU A 154 33.84 -9.93 -41.60
N ILE A 155 34.43 -8.73 -41.73
CA ILE A 155 34.98 -7.98 -40.59
C ILE A 155 33.87 -7.66 -39.59
N GLY A 156 32.72 -7.15 -40.04
CA GLY A 156 31.56 -6.88 -39.16
C GLY A 156 30.99 -8.14 -38.49
N THR A 157 30.94 -9.27 -39.22
CA THR A 157 30.52 -10.55 -38.64
C THR A 157 31.50 -11.03 -37.56
N LEU A 158 32.81 -10.88 -37.80
CA LEU A 158 33.85 -11.25 -36.84
C LEU A 158 33.88 -10.35 -35.60
N THR A 159 33.64 -9.04 -35.73
CA THR A 159 33.56 -8.16 -34.56
C THR A 159 32.34 -8.46 -33.70
N ILE A 160 31.19 -8.81 -34.29
CA ILE A 160 30.01 -9.28 -33.56
C ILE A 160 30.31 -10.60 -32.82
N ILE A 161 30.96 -11.58 -33.48
CA ILE A 161 31.33 -12.85 -32.83
C ILE A 161 32.31 -12.62 -31.68
N VAL A 162 33.35 -11.80 -31.86
CA VAL A 162 34.33 -11.51 -30.79
C VAL A 162 33.67 -10.80 -29.61
N LEU A 163 32.77 -9.83 -29.87
CA LEU A 163 32.01 -9.16 -28.82
C LEU A 163 31.06 -10.13 -28.09
N ALA A 164 30.33 -10.97 -28.82
CA ALA A 164 29.41 -11.95 -28.24
C ALA A 164 30.15 -13.00 -27.39
N VAL A 165 31.31 -13.50 -27.84
CA VAL A 165 32.14 -14.43 -27.05
C VAL A 165 32.75 -13.76 -25.81
N PHE A 166 33.10 -12.47 -25.89
CA PHE A 166 33.53 -11.70 -24.72
C PHE A 166 32.40 -11.49 -23.70
N LEU A 167 31.20 -11.12 -24.16
CA LEU A 167 29.99 -11.02 -23.33
C LEU A 167 29.62 -12.37 -22.72
N TYR A 168 29.75 -13.48 -23.45
CA TYR A 168 29.55 -14.84 -22.93
C TYR A 168 30.54 -15.16 -21.80
N ALA A 169 31.83 -14.88 -22.01
CA ALA A 169 32.87 -15.12 -21.01
C ALA A 169 32.61 -14.32 -19.71
N LEU A 170 32.22 -13.04 -19.84
CA LEU A 170 31.79 -12.22 -18.70
C LEU A 170 30.52 -12.79 -18.04
N SER A 171 29.50 -13.18 -18.82
CA SER A 171 28.25 -13.70 -18.26
C SER A 171 28.46 -15.00 -17.47
N VAL A 172 29.31 -15.92 -17.98
CA VAL A 172 29.72 -17.13 -17.26
C VAL A 172 30.53 -16.80 -16.01
N GLN A 173 31.41 -15.79 -16.05
CA GLN A 173 32.16 -15.35 -14.87
C GLN A 173 31.24 -14.73 -13.81
N HIS A 174 30.33 -13.84 -14.19
CA HIS A 174 29.38 -13.22 -13.26
C HIS A 174 28.42 -14.26 -12.65
N ALA A 175 27.92 -15.23 -13.43
CA ALA A 175 27.12 -16.33 -12.91
C ALA A 175 27.92 -17.24 -11.96
N THR A 176 29.19 -17.50 -12.27
CA THR A 176 30.10 -18.29 -11.40
C THR A 176 30.32 -17.58 -10.07
N ASN A 177 30.71 -16.31 -10.11
CA ASN A 177 30.90 -15.49 -8.92
C ASN A 177 29.62 -15.44 -8.09
N ALA A 178 28.46 -15.20 -8.70
CA ALA A 178 27.19 -15.15 -8.00
C ALA A 178 26.87 -16.49 -7.26
N ILE A 179 27.11 -17.64 -7.91
CA ILE A 179 26.96 -18.98 -7.30
C ILE A 179 28.06 -19.28 -6.25
N GLU A 180 29.14 -18.50 -6.19
CA GLU A 180 30.20 -18.65 -5.19
C GLU A 180 30.05 -17.70 -3.99
N THR A 181 29.43 -16.53 -4.16
CA THR A 181 29.30 -15.52 -3.10
C THR A 181 27.86 -15.21 -2.65
N ILE A 182 26.84 -15.91 -3.16
CA ILE A 182 25.42 -15.73 -2.78
C ILE A 182 25.15 -15.86 -1.27
N ASP A 183 25.97 -16.60 -0.51
CA ASP A 183 25.86 -16.68 0.95
C ASP A 183 25.83 -15.28 1.60
N GLN A 184 26.65 -14.33 1.15
CA GLN A 184 26.75 -13.00 1.77
C GLN A 184 25.48 -12.14 1.63
N PRO A 185 24.91 -11.94 0.43
CA PRO A 185 23.62 -11.26 0.31
C PRO A 185 22.47 -12.08 0.89
N ALA A 186 22.48 -13.42 0.81
CA ALA A 186 21.43 -14.25 1.41
C ALA A 186 21.43 -14.21 2.95
N ASP A 187 22.60 -14.24 3.59
CA ASP A 187 22.75 -14.01 5.04
C ASP A 187 22.28 -12.61 5.43
N THR A 188 22.64 -11.60 4.65
CA THR A 188 22.26 -10.20 4.92
C THR A 188 20.75 -10.03 4.83
N VAL A 189 20.11 -10.51 3.76
CA VAL A 189 18.65 -10.43 3.58
C VAL A 189 17.90 -11.25 4.63
N ILE A 190 18.37 -12.45 5.00
CA ILE A 190 17.78 -13.22 6.13
C ILE A 190 17.90 -12.47 7.45
N LYS A 191 19.06 -11.88 7.74
CA LYS A 191 19.28 -11.14 8.99
C LYS A 191 18.42 -9.89 9.06
N ASP A 192 18.37 -9.10 7.99
CA ASP A 192 17.54 -7.89 7.91
C ASP A 192 16.05 -8.26 8.02
N ALA A 193 15.61 -9.34 7.36
CA ALA A 193 14.26 -9.87 7.50
C ALA A 193 13.96 -10.31 8.94
N GLN A 194 14.81 -11.09 9.59
CA GLN A 194 14.63 -11.53 10.98
C GLN A 194 14.60 -10.35 11.98
N GLN A 195 15.43 -9.33 11.75
CA GLN A 195 15.41 -8.10 12.55
C GLN A 195 14.12 -7.31 12.31
N MET A 196 13.64 -7.21 11.07
CA MET A 196 12.36 -6.58 10.75
C MET A 196 11.16 -7.34 11.34
N VAL A 197 11.14 -8.67 11.26
CA VAL A 197 10.11 -9.52 11.86
C VAL A 197 10.01 -9.25 13.35
N THR A 198 11.14 -9.33 14.07
CA THR A 198 11.18 -9.09 15.51
C THR A 198 10.67 -7.69 15.84
N PHE A 199 11.20 -6.68 15.16
CA PHE A 199 10.89 -5.27 15.42
C PHE A 199 9.41 -4.92 15.18
N MET A 200 8.84 -5.28 14.03
CA MET A 200 7.43 -4.99 13.74
C MET A 200 6.46 -5.83 14.58
N THR A 201 6.86 -7.04 14.97
CA THR A 201 6.07 -7.86 15.89
C THR A 201 6.00 -7.23 17.28
N ASP A 202 7.10 -6.66 17.76
CA ASP A 202 7.16 -6.06 19.09
C ASP A 202 6.54 -4.64 19.13
N ASP A 203 6.68 -3.84 18.07
CA ASP A 203 5.92 -2.58 17.90
C ASP A 203 4.40 -2.82 17.90
N LEU A 204 3.91 -3.74 17.03
CA LEU A 204 2.48 -4.06 16.98
C LEU A 204 2.00 -4.59 18.33
N SER A 205 2.79 -5.47 18.98
CA SER A 205 2.44 -6.00 20.30
C SER A 205 2.37 -4.91 21.37
N CYS A 206 3.24 -3.91 21.33
CA CYS A 206 3.27 -2.80 22.29
C CYS A 206 2.08 -1.85 22.08
N ASN A 207 1.92 -1.35 20.85
CA ASN A 207 0.84 -0.42 20.47
C ASN A 207 -0.56 -1.05 20.65
N THR A 208 -0.71 -2.35 20.34
CA THR A 208 -1.95 -3.11 20.59
C THR A 208 -2.26 -3.19 22.07
N ASN A 209 -1.28 -3.60 22.90
CA ASN A 209 -1.49 -3.78 24.33
C ASN A 209 -1.92 -2.47 25.00
N ALA A 210 -1.20 -1.37 24.74
CA ALA A 210 -1.52 -0.06 25.28
C ALA A 210 -2.91 0.43 24.85
N THR A 211 -3.22 0.37 23.55
CA THR A 211 -4.50 0.87 23.01
C THR A 211 -5.70 0.04 23.51
N ILE A 212 -5.57 -1.28 23.58
CA ILE A 212 -6.69 -2.15 23.98
C ILE A 212 -6.90 -2.14 25.50
N SER A 213 -5.83 -2.11 26.30
CA SER A 213 -5.93 -1.92 27.76
C SER A 213 -6.65 -0.59 28.10
N ASN A 214 -6.31 0.48 27.37
CA ASN A 214 -6.97 1.77 27.47
C ASN A 214 -8.46 1.70 27.07
N LEU A 215 -8.81 1.04 25.95
CA LEU A 215 -10.19 0.82 25.50
C LEU A 215 -11.05 0.12 26.58
N PHE A 216 -10.58 -0.99 27.14
CA PHE A 216 -11.32 -1.71 28.18
C PHE A 216 -11.50 -0.86 29.44
N THR A 217 -10.47 -0.10 29.83
CA THR A 217 -10.52 0.82 30.99
C THR A 217 -11.59 1.91 30.80
N GLN A 218 -11.61 2.58 29.63
CA GLN A 218 -12.58 3.65 29.34
C GLN A 218 -14.03 3.16 29.37
N ILE A 219 -14.29 1.95 28.86
CA ILE A 219 -15.64 1.36 28.90
C ILE A 219 -16.01 0.95 30.33
N GLN A 220 -15.08 0.38 31.10
CA GLN A 220 -15.31 0.03 32.51
C GLN A 220 -15.66 1.26 33.35
N ASP A 221 -14.94 2.38 33.19
CA ASP A 221 -15.25 3.65 33.87
C ASP A 221 -16.63 4.19 33.46
N ALA A 222 -17.00 4.10 32.18
CA ALA A 222 -18.32 4.51 31.70
C ALA A 222 -19.44 3.65 32.32
N LEU A 223 -19.26 2.33 32.42
CA LEU A 223 -20.22 1.41 33.06
C LEU A 223 -20.39 1.71 34.56
N ILE A 224 -19.31 2.08 35.26
CA ILE A 224 -19.34 2.47 36.68
C ILE A 224 -20.04 3.83 36.87
N ALA A 225 -19.88 4.76 35.93
CA ALA A 225 -20.54 6.09 35.98
C ALA A 225 -22.05 6.03 35.72
N LEU A 226 -22.52 5.11 34.87
CA LEU A 226 -23.91 4.98 34.43
C LEU A 226 -24.97 5.01 35.57
N PRO A 227 -24.91 4.16 36.62
CA PRO A 227 -25.89 4.18 37.71
C PRO A 227 -25.88 5.51 38.48
N VAL A 228 -24.71 6.16 38.60
CA VAL A 228 -24.56 7.43 39.31
C VAL A 228 -25.25 8.56 38.54
N ASP A 229 -25.05 8.65 37.22
CA ASP A 229 -25.64 9.70 36.39
C ASP A 229 -27.16 9.51 36.17
N VAL A 230 -27.64 8.27 36.03
CA VAL A 230 -29.09 7.97 36.01
C VAL A 230 -29.76 8.46 37.29
N ILE A 231 -29.20 8.16 38.46
CA ILE A 231 -29.76 8.57 39.75
C ILE A 231 -29.67 10.07 39.98
N LYS A 232 -28.56 10.70 39.57
CA LYS A 232 -28.35 12.15 39.65
C LYS A 232 -29.40 12.90 38.84
N ARG A 233 -29.66 12.48 37.59
CA ARG A 233 -30.76 13.02 36.76
C ARG A 233 -32.13 12.75 37.37
N PHE A 234 -32.39 11.53 37.83
CA PHE A 234 -33.66 11.20 38.49
C PHE A 234 -33.92 12.07 39.72
N LYS A 235 -32.93 12.26 40.60
CA LYS A 235 -33.03 13.15 41.77
C LYS A 235 -33.19 14.63 41.40
N GLN A 236 -32.60 15.08 40.30
CA GLN A 236 -32.84 16.43 39.77
C GLN A 236 -34.30 16.59 39.30
N GLN A 237 -34.76 15.69 38.44
CA GLN A 237 -36.07 15.78 37.79
C GLN A 237 -37.24 15.51 38.77
N TYR A 238 -37.05 14.63 39.76
CA TYR A 238 -38.02 14.38 40.83
C TYR A 238 -38.08 15.50 41.90
N GLY A 239 -37.18 16.49 41.83
CA GLY A 239 -37.12 17.59 42.79
C GLY A 239 -36.58 17.18 44.17
N TYR A 240 -35.91 16.03 44.29
CA TYR A 240 -35.32 15.51 45.54
C TYR A 240 -34.44 16.56 46.24
N TYR A 241 -33.60 17.27 45.47
CA TYR A 241 -32.71 18.31 46.02
C TYR A 241 -33.48 19.49 46.62
N ASN A 242 -34.59 19.90 45.98
CA ASN A 242 -35.47 20.96 46.51
C ASN A 242 -36.17 20.50 47.80
N ALA A 243 -36.60 19.23 47.83
CA ALA A 243 -37.27 18.61 48.97
C ALA A 243 -36.34 18.51 50.18
N ASN A 244 -35.11 18.03 49.97
CA ASN A 244 -34.08 17.94 51.01
C ASN A 244 -33.67 19.33 51.55
N ALA A 245 -33.58 20.34 50.67
CA ALA A 245 -33.25 21.72 51.09
C ALA A 245 -34.28 22.31 52.08
N ILE A 246 -35.57 21.96 51.97
CA ILE A 246 -36.60 22.37 52.94
C ILE A 246 -36.38 21.69 54.29
N ILE A 247 -36.00 20.40 54.32
CA ILE A 247 -35.69 19.69 55.57
C ILE A 247 -34.47 20.32 56.25
N ILE A 248 -33.39 20.58 55.53
CA ILE A 248 -32.16 21.20 56.06
C ILE A 248 -32.46 22.59 56.66
N SER A 249 -33.24 23.42 55.96
CA SER A 249 -33.60 24.76 56.43
C SER A 249 -34.76 24.80 57.43
N SER A 250 -35.35 23.64 57.77
CA SER A 250 -36.53 23.58 58.66
C SER A 250 -36.23 23.97 60.12
N ASP A 251 -35.03 23.75 60.61
CA ASP A 251 -34.70 23.98 62.04
C ASP A 251 -34.70 25.45 62.43
N GLU A 252 -34.35 26.35 61.52
CA GLU A 252 -34.41 27.78 61.74
C GLU A 252 -35.87 28.25 61.89
N VAL A 253 -36.77 27.70 61.07
CA VAL A 253 -38.21 27.95 61.15
C VAL A 253 -38.81 27.35 62.43
N LYS A 254 -38.41 26.13 62.83
CA LYS A 254 -38.79 25.52 64.13
C LYS A 254 -38.38 26.39 65.31
N ARG A 255 -37.13 26.88 65.31
CA ARG A 255 -36.59 27.78 66.34
C ARG A 255 -37.37 29.10 66.39
N SER A 256 -37.62 29.74 65.24
CA SER A 256 -38.35 31.00 65.16
C SER A 256 -39.82 30.88 65.60
N LEU A 257 -40.52 29.81 65.21
CA LEU A 257 -41.88 29.53 65.65
C LEU A 257 -41.97 29.27 67.17
N ASN A 258 -41.06 28.47 67.74
CA ASN A 258 -41.03 28.24 69.19
C ASN A 258 -40.68 29.53 69.97
N GLY A 259 -39.70 30.32 69.52
CA GLY A 259 -39.35 31.60 70.13
C GLY A 259 -40.51 32.62 70.08
N THR A 260 -41.31 32.58 69.01
CA THR A 260 -42.53 33.40 68.89
C THR A 260 -43.60 32.98 69.89
N VAL A 261 -43.85 31.68 70.09
CA VAL A 261 -44.78 31.20 71.13
C VAL A 261 -44.31 31.61 72.53
N VAL A 262 -43.00 31.49 72.83
CA VAL A 262 -42.43 31.94 74.12
C VAL A 262 -42.58 33.45 74.30
N SER A 263 -42.36 34.25 73.25
CA SER A 263 -42.57 35.72 73.28
C SER A 263 -44.03 36.06 73.65
N ILE A 264 -44.99 35.34 73.07
CA ILE A 264 -46.43 35.54 73.34
C ILE A 264 -46.78 35.08 74.76
N ASP A 265 -46.26 33.94 75.23
CA ASP A 265 -46.46 33.44 76.60
C ASP A 265 -45.91 34.39 77.68
N GLU A 266 -44.86 35.15 77.38
CA GLU A 266 -44.29 36.14 78.28
C GLU A 266 -45.13 37.43 78.32
N ALA A 267 -45.53 37.95 77.15
CA ALA A 267 -46.45 39.09 77.05
C ALA A 267 -47.82 38.80 77.70
N GLU A 268 -48.38 37.61 77.48
CA GLU A 268 -49.66 37.18 78.09
C GLU A 268 -49.55 37.12 79.62
N ARG A 269 -48.41 36.66 80.17
CA ARG A 269 -48.15 36.66 81.62
C ARG A 269 -48.04 38.06 82.18
N MET A 270 -47.31 38.96 81.52
CA MET A 270 -47.10 40.33 82.00
C MET A 270 -48.39 41.17 81.94
N LEU A 271 -49.21 41.02 80.90
CA LEU A 271 -50.50 41.71 80.82
C LEU A 271 -51.48 41.22 81.89
N LYS A 272 -51.50 39.92 82.21
CA LYS A 272 -52.28 39.39 83.35
C LYS A 272 -51.77 39.91 84.70
N ALA A 273 -50.45 40.02 84.88
CA ALA A 273 -49.89 40.62 86.09
C ALA A 273 -50.28 42.10 86.23
N LEU A 274 -50.24 42.87 85.13
CA LEU A 274 -50.66 44.27 85.10
C LEU A 274 -52.15 44.45 85.39
N MET A 275 -53.01 43.60 84.81
CA MET A 275 -54.46 43.58 85.08
C MET A 275 -54.81 43.31 86.55
N ASN A 276 -53.96 42.59 87.29
CA ASN A 276 -54.16 42.32 88.72
C ASN A 276 -53.76 43.50 89.64
N VAL A 277 -53.06 44.51 89.11
CA VAL A 277 -52.59 45.69 89.85
C VAL A 277 -53.46 46.92 89.59
N LEU A 278 -54.20 46.94 88.48
CA LEU A 278 -55.02 48.08 88.06
C LEU A 278 -56.41 48.11 88.74
N PRO A 279 -56.96 49.31 89.01
CA PRO A 279 -58.31 49.46 89.55
C PRO A 279 -59.37 48.97 88.57
N ALA A 280 -60.41 48.32 89.13
CA ALA A 280 -61.42 47.55 88.40
C ALA A 280 -62.30 48.36 87.41
N GLU A 281 -62.24 49.68 87.48
CA GLU A 281 -63.19 50.62 86.85
C GLU A 281 -62.50 51.57 85.84
N SER A 282 -61.36 51.16 85.28
CA SER A 282 -60.57 51.94 84.31
C SER A 282 -60.75 51.48 82.86
N ASP A 283 -60.81 52.42 81.91
CA ASP A 283 -60.80 52.13 80.47
C ASP A 283 -59.55 51.33 80.05
N THR A 284 -58.43 51.58 80.73
CA THR A 284 -57.18 50.81 80.59
C THR A 284 -57.38 49.31 80.81
N LEU A 285 -58.25 48.92 81.76
CA LEU A 285 -58.55 47.51 82.02
C LEU A 285 -59.41 46.88 80.91
N GLN A 286 -60.33 47.66 80.32
CA GLN A 286 -61.11 47.25 79.14
C GLN A 286 -60.19 47.03 77.93
N GLN A 287 -59.25 47.96 77.71
CA GLN A 287 -58.23 47.91 76.66
C GLN A 287 -57.27 46.71 76.82
N LEU A 288 -56.77 46.46 78.02
CA LEU A 288 -55.90 45.33 78.31
C LEU A 288 -56.57 43.97 78.06
N ARG A 289 -57.88 43.85 78.32
CA ARG A 289 -58.66 42.65 77.97
C ARG A 289 -58.69 42.41 76.45
N ILE A 290 -58.84 43.48 75.64
CA ILE A 290 -58.81 43.38 74.17
C ILE A 290 -57.42 42.95 73.68
N CYS A 291 -56.35 43.55 74.21
CA CYS A 291 -54.98 43.15 73.90
C CYS A 291 -54.71 41.68 74.27
N LEU A 292 -55.19 41.23 75.43
CA LEU A 292 -55.08 39.84 75.89
C LEU A 292 -55.84 38.86 74.98
N SER A 293 -57.02 39.22 74.46
CA SER A 293 -57.73 38.38 73.49
C SER A 293 -56.97 38.28 72.16
N VAL A 294 -56.41 39.39 71.66
CA VAL A 294 -55.59 39.38 70.43
C VAL A 294 -54.34 38.51 70.58
N LEU A 295 -53.69 38.51 71.75
CA LEU A 295 -52.59 37.59 72.03
C LEU A 295 -53.04 36.12 72.13
N SER A 296 -54.24 35.85 72.65
CA SER A 296 -54.81 34.50 72.71
C SER A 296 -55.07 33.94 71.29
N ASP A 297 -55.64 34.76 70.41
CA ASP A 297 -55.84 34.44 68.99
C ASP A 297 -54.49 34.21 68.28
N LEU A 298 -53.52 35.11 68.47
CA LEU A 298 -52.15 34.96 67.94
C LEU A 298 -51.48 33.68 68.43
N LYS A 299 -51.63 33.34 69.71
CA LYS A 299 -51.10 32.11 70.30
C LYS A 299 -51.73 30.88 69.68
N GLN A 300 -53.05 30.85 69.53
CA GLN A 300 -53.76 29.74 68.89
C GLN A 300 -53.36 29.59 67.42
N ALA A 301 -53.29 30.68 66.65
CA ALA A 301 -52.87 30.69 65.25
C ALA A 301 -51.41 30.24 65.08
N THR A 302 -50.49 30.76 65.90
CA THR A 302 -49.06 30.39 65.87
C THR A 302 -48.84 28.93 66.26
N VAL A 303 -49.53 28.43 67.30
CA VAL A 303 -49.48 27.02 67.70
C VAL A 303 -50.03 26.11 66.60
N LYS A 304 -51.14 26.50 65.96
CA LYS A 304 -51.74 25.75 64.84
C LYS A 304 -50.84 25.73 63.60
N MET A 305 -50.21 26.85 63.26
CA MET A 305 -49.24 26.90 62.17
C MET A 305 -48.02 26.04 62.46
N ARG A 306 -47.50 26.08 63.70
CA ARG A 306 -46.41 25.20 64.15
C ARG A 306 -46.78 23.72 64.01
N THR A 307 -47.96 23.29 64.47
CA THR A 307 -48.38 21.89 64.34
C THR A 307 -48.56 21.46 62.88
N ASN A 308 -49.14 22.31 62.03
CA ASN A 308 -49.34 22.02 60.61
C ASN A 308 -48.01 21.96 59.84
N TYR A 309 -47.09 22.87 60.13
CA TYR A 309 -45.75 22.87 59.54
C TYR A 309 -44.94 21.65 60.00
N TYR A 310 -45.05 21.24 61.26
CA TYR A 310 -44.36 20.05 61.79
C TYR A 310 -44.94 18.74 61.21
N SER A 311 -46.26 18.66 60.96
CA SER A 311 -46.84 17.49 60.29
C SER A 311 -46.42 17.41 58.81
N ALA A 312 -46.41 18.53 58.08
CA ALA A 312 -45.90 18.58 56.71
C ALA A 312 -44.41 18.19 56.62
N LEU A 313 -43.56 18.67 57.53
CA LEU A 313 -42.15 18.27 57.59
C LEU A 313 -41.97 16.78 57.90
N ARG A 314 -42.79 16.21 58.78
CA ARG A 314 -42.77 14.76 59.08
C ARG A 314 -43.18 13.94 57.85
N GLN A 315 -44.22 14.37 57.13
CA GLN A 315 -44.68 13.72 55.90
C GLN A 315 -43.63 13.84 54.78
N LEU A 316 -43.04 15.03 54.59
CA LEU A 316 -41.93 15.27 53.67
C LEU A 316 -40.72 14.38 53.99
N SER A 317 -40.35 14.24 55.26
CA SER A 317 -39.25 13.36 55.67
C SER A 317 -39.54 11.89 55.41
N ILE A 318 -40.76 11.40 55.69
CA ILE A 318 -41.14 10.03 55.37
C ILE A 318 -41.12 9.80 53.85
N ALA A 319 -41.65 10.75 53.08
CA ALA A 319 -41.67 10.67 51.62
C ALA A 319 -40.25 10.64 51.02
N ILE A 320 -39.34 11.52 51.47
CA ILE A 320 -37.95 11.55 51.02
C ILE A 320 -37.20 10.29 51.46
N ASN A 321 -37.38 9.81 52.70
CA ASN A 321 -36.68 8.62 53.18
C ASN A 321 -37.10 7.37 52.40
N ASN A 322 -38.41 7.19 52.15
CA ASN A 322 -38.92 6.10 51.32
C ASN A 322 -38.43 6.20 49.87
N ALA A 323 -38.38 7.41 49.31
CA ALA A 323 -37.87 7.64 47.97
C ALA A 323 -36.35 7.40 47.88
N ASP A 324 -35.56 7.82 48.87
CA ASP A 324 -34.12 7.56 48.88
C ASP A 324 -33.83 6.06 49.03
N GLN A 325 -34.51 5.38 49.95
CA GLN A 325 -34.37 3.93 50.10
C GLN A 325 -34.65 3.21 48.78
N LYS A 326 -35.81 3.46 48.14
CA LYS A 326 -36.09 2.89 46.82
C LYS A 326 -35.05 3.27 45.77
N ILE A 327 -34.47 4.48 45.81
CA ILE A 327 -33.39 4.89 44.90
C ILE A 327 -32.11 4.08 45.16
N GLN A 328 -31.76 3.77 46.42
CA GLN A 328 -30.63 2.87 46.73
C GLN A 328 -30.93 1.41 46.32
N ASP A 329 -32.17 0.95 46.47
CA ASP A 329 -32.60 -0.37 46.02
C ASP A 329 -32.52 -0.49 44.48
N SER A 330 -32.96 0.54 43.76
CA SER A 330 -32.77 0.67 42.31
C SER A 330 -31.28 0.78 41.94
N LYS A 331 -30.49 1.56 42.70
CA LYS A 331 -29.03 1.71 42.51
C LYS A 331 -28.32 0.37 42.57
N THR A 332 -28.48 -0.36 43.67
CA THR A 332 -27.83 -1.66 43.88
C THR A 332 -28.33 -2.72 42.91
N THR A 333 -29.52 -2.54 42.33
CA THR A 333 -30.04 -3.43 41.28
C THR A 333 -29.39 -3.13 39.93
N ILE A 334 -29.28 -1.87 39.51
CA ILE A 334 -28.55 -1.48 38.30
C ILE A 334 -27.06 -1.85 38.44
N GLU A 335 -26.44 -1.59 39.60
CA GLU A 335 -25.05 -1.99 39.87
C GLU A 335 -24.86 -3.52 39.79
N ARG A 336 -25.80 -4.32 40.31
CA ARG A 336 -25.74 -5.79 40.21
C ARG A 336 -25.87 -6.30 38.78
N THR A 337 -26.76 -5.70 37.98
CA THR A 337 -26.93 -6.06 36.57
C THR A 337 -25.72 -5.60 35.73
N LEU A 338 -25.14 -4.43 36.02
CA LEU A 338 -23.92 -3.97 35.37
C LEU A 338 -22.68 -4.75 35.82
N VAL A 339 -22.62 -5.28 37.04
CA VAL A 339 -21.56 -6.21 37.46
C VAL A 339 -21.51 -7.46 36.59
N GLU A 340 -22.65 -7.95 36.08
CA GLU A 340 -22.66 -9.06 35.11
C GLU A 340 -22.14 -8.65 33.73
N VAL A 341 -22.43 -7.43 33.27
CA VAL A 341 -21.83 -6.85 32.04
C VAL A 341 -20.33 -6.69 32.22
N THR A 342 -19.89 -6.08 33.32
CA THR A 342 -18.47 -5.90 33.68
C THR A 342 -17.76 -7.23 33.91
N ARG A 343 -18.43 -8.29 34.39
CA ARG A 343 -17.85 -9.64 34.49
C ARG A 343 -17.55 -10.20 33.10
N LYS A 344 -18.53 -10.18 32.19
CA LYS A 344 -18.31 -10.61 30.79
C LYS A 344 -17.24 -9.76 30.10
N MET A 345 -17.19 -8.47 30.40
CA MET A 345 -16.18 -7.56 29.88
C MET A 345 -14.77 -7.84 30.45
N ASN A 346 -14.66 -8.19 31.72
CA ASN A 346 -13.40 -8.61 32.34
C ASN A 346 -12.95 -9.99 31.82
N GLU A 347 -13.88 -10.86 31.45
CA GLU A 347 -13.59 -12.14 30.77
C GLU A 347 -13.17 -11.94 29.31
N ALA A 348 -13.65 -10.90 28.63
CA ALA A 348 -13.11 -10.44 27.35
C ALA A 348 -11.74 -9.76 27.51
N SER A 349 -11.53 -8.99 28.58
CA SER A 349 -10.25 -8.39 28.94
C SER A 349 -9.18 -9.45 29.26
N ALA A 350 -9.56 -10.56 29.91
CA ALA A 350 -8.71 -11.72 30.13
C ALA A 350 -8.29 -12.45 28.82
N LYS A 351 -8.87 -12.09 27.67
CA LYS A 351 -8.46 -12.53 26.34
C LYS A 351 -7.65 -11.49 25.55
N ILE A 352 -7.27 -10.36 26.15
CA ILE A 352 -6.38 -9.39 25.49
C ILE A 352 -5.08 -10.08 25.07
N ASP A 353 -4.51 -10.95 25.89
CA ASP A 353 -3.34 -11.76 25.54
C ASP A 353 -3.62 -12.76 24.40
N GLU A 354 -4.83 -13.31 24.30
CA GLU A 354 -5.27 -14.17 23.19
C GLU A 354 -5.36 -13.35 21.89
N PHE A 355 -5.85 -12.10 21.97
CA PHE A 355 -5.95 -11.16 20.85
C PHE A 355 -4.59 -10.67 20.36
N ILE A 356 -3.75 -10.18 21.27
CA ILE A 356 -2.37 -9.77 20.97
C ILE A 356 -1.60 -10.97 20.43
N GLY A 357 -1.77 -12.17 21.02
CA GLY A 357 -1.18 -13.41 20.54
C GLY A 357 -1.62 -13.78 19.12
N GLY A 358 -2.91 -13.59 18.80
CA GLY A 358 -3.46 -13.80 17.45
C GLY A 358 -2.85 -12.86 16.41
N MET A 359 -2.70 -11.56 16.73
CA MET A 359 -2.04 -10.62 15.82
C MET A 359 -0.51 -10.81 15.75
N LYS A 360 0.15 -11.18 16.86
CA LYS A 360 1.58 -11.56 16.89
C LYS A 360 1.84 -12.79 16.01
N ALA A 361 0.95 -13.79 16.05
CA ALA A 361 0.98 -14.93 15.15
C ALA A 361 0.72 -14.53 13.69
N ALA A 362 -0.20 -13.58 13.42
CA ALA A 362 -0.44 -13.06 12.08
C ALA A 362 0.80 -12.37 11.48
N VAL A 363 1.50 -11.52 12.25
CA VAL A 363 2.77 -10.90 11.83
C VAL A 363 3.82 -11.98 11.53
N ASP A 364 4.10 -12.85 12.50
CA ASP A 364 5.17 -13.87 12.38
C ASP A 364 4.90 -14.81 11.20
N VAL A 365 3.64 -15.21 10.97
CA VAL A 365 3.22 -16.01 9.81
C VAL A 365 3.43 -15.28 8.48
N VAL A 366 2.93 -14.05 8.33
CA VAL A 366 3.05 -13.32 7.04
C VAL A 366 4.50 -13.05 6.70
N LEU A 367 5.33 -12.70 7.69
CA LEU A 367 6.73 -12.39 7.49
C LEU A 367 7.61 -13.64 7.29
N ARG A 368 7.38 -14.75 8.02
CA ARG A 368 8.09 -16.02 7.79
C ARG A 368 7.70 -16.67 6.47
N ASN A 369 6.40 -16.92 6.25
CA ASN A 369 5.95 -17.67 5.07
C ASN A 369 6.20 -16.88 3.79
N GLY A 370 6.25 -15.54 3.86
CA GLY A 370 6.77 -14.69 2.79
C GLY A 370 8.29 -14.82 2.64
N THR A 371 9.08 -14.45 3.65
CA THR A 371 10.53 -14.20 3.46
C THR A 371 11.46 -15.36 3.80
N SER A 372 11.19 -16.18 4.83
CA SER A 372 12.18 -17.14 5.32
C SER A 372 12.24 -18.41 4.47
N ASP A 373 11.11 -19.01 4.08
CA ASP A 373 11.09 -20.25 3.29
C ASP A 373 11.82 -20.09 1.94
N MET A 374 11.63 -18.96 1.26
CA MET A 374 12.29 -18.71 -0.02
C MET A 374 13.81 -18.58 0.10
N VAL A 375 14.34 -17.87 1.11
CA VAL A 375 15.80 -17.70 1.25
C VAL A 375 16.46 -18.90 1.93
N GLU A 376 15.73 -19.66 2.75
CA GLU A 376 16.17 -20.95 3.29
C GLU A 376 16.34 -21.99 2.16
N ARG A 377 15.42 -22.04 1.19
CA ARG A 377 15.60 -22.83 -0.05
C ARG A 377 16.78 -22.36 -0.89
N LEU A 378 17.04 -21.05 -0.99
CA LEU A 378 18.23 -20.55 -1.70
C LEU A 378 19.54 -20.99 -1.03
N LYS A 379 19.58 -21.04 0.31
CA LYS A 379 20.71 -21.60 1.06
C LYS A 379 20.86 -23.11 0.90
N GLU A 380 19.76 -23.87 0.94
CA GLU A 380 19.77 -25.30 0.67
C GLU A 380 20.33 -25.60 -0.74
N VAL A 381 19.88 -24.86 -1.76
CA VAL A 381 20.37 -24.99 -3.13
C VAL A 381 21.85 -24.61 -3.23
N HIS A 382 22.29 -23.53 -2.58
CA HIS A 382 23.72 -23.17 -2.58
C HIS A 382 24.59 -24.23 -1.90
N ALA A 383 24.23 -24.70 -0.70
CA ALA A 383 25.00 -25.72 0.03
C ALA A 383 25.18 -27.00 -0.81
N ASN A 384 24.09 -27.51 -1.40
CA ASN A 384 24.11 -28.67 -2.30
C ASN A 384 24.95 -28.43 -3.57
N LEU A 385 25.00 -27.19 -4.09
CA LEU A 385 25.87 -26.85 -5.23
C LEU A 385 27.34 -26.69 -4.82
N ASN A 386 27.63 -26.24 -3.60
CA ASN A 386 28.99 -25.91 -3.16
C ASN A 386 29.79 -27.14 -2.70
N GLU A 387 29.14 -28.12 -2.07
CA GLU A 387 29.77 -29.42 -1.75
C GLU A 387 29.95 -30.31 -2.99
N SER A 388 29.22 -30.04 -4.09
CA SER A 388 29.22 -30.91 -5.26
C SER A 388 30.48 -30.74 -6.13
N PRO A 389 31.28 -31.81 -6.34
CA PRO A 389 32.43 -31.77 -7.26
C PRO A 389 32.02 -31.52 -8.72
N VAL A 390 30.71 -31.61 -9.04
CA VAL A 390 30.16 -31.31 -10.36
C VAL A 390 30.25 -29.80 -10.66
N LYS A 391 30.15 -28.90 -9.67
CA LYS A 391 30.19 -27.43 -9.85
C LYS A 391 31.41 -26.98 -10.67
N ALA A 392 32.61 -27.35 -10.20
CA ALA A 392 33.88 -26.99 -10.84
C ALA A 392 34.09 -27.63 -12.23
N ILE A 393 33.42 -28.76 -12.53
CA ILE A 393 33.44 -29.43 -13.83
C ILE A 393 32.46 -28.74 -14.79
N LEU A 394 31.24 -28.45 -14.33
CA LEU A 394 30.16 -27.83 -15.10
C LEU A 394 30.58 -26.44 -15.62
N ILE A 395 31.10 -25.58 -14.72
CA ILE A 395 31.54 -24.22 -15.05
C ILE A 395 32.66 -24.24 -16.11
N LYS A 396 33.68 -25.09 -15.93
CA LYS A 396 34.79 -25.23 -16.88
C LYS A 396 34.31 -25.78 -18.23
N THR A 397 33.39 -26.73 -18.21
CA THR A 397 32.76 -27.27 -19.43
C THR A 397 31.96 -26.20 -20.17
N LEU A 398 31.14 -25.41 -19.45
CA LEU A 398 30.33 -24.34 -20.03
C LEU A 398 31.20 -23.26 -20.69
N TYR A 399 32.31 -22.86 -20.05
CA TYR A 399 33.27 -21.93 -20.64
C TYR A 399 33.94 -22.50 -21.90
N VAL A 400 34.48 -23.73 -21.81
CA VAL A 400 35.20 -24.39 -22.91
C VAL A 400 34.31 -24.69 -24.11
N ALA A 401 33.05 -25.11 -23.89
CA ALA A 401 32.13 -25.55 -24.94
C ALA A 401 31.78 -24.46 -25.97
N VAL A 402 31.89 -23.18 -25.61
CA VAL A 402 31.67 -22.06 -26.53
C VAL A 402 32.98 -21.35 -26.87
N ALA A 403 33.82 -21.01 -25.87
CA ALA A 403 35.00 -20.20 -26.11
C ALA A 403 36.04 -20.90 -27.00
N VAL A 404 36.29 -22.20 -26.82
CA VAL A 404 37.32 -22.93 -27.58
C VAL A 404 36.92 -23.12 -29.04
N PRO A 405 35.70 -23.61 -29.39
CA PRO A 405 35.27 -23.68 -30.79
C PRO A 405 35.28 -22.31 -31.48
N CYS A 406 34.83 -21.26 -30.81
CA CYS A 406 34.84 -19.91 -31.38
C CYS A 406 36.27 -19.44 -31.68
N LEU A 407 37.23 -19.66 -30.78
CA LEU A 407 38.63 -19.32 -30.99
C LEU A 407 39.25 -20.11 -32.17
N VAL A 408 38.95 -21.41 -32.29
CA VAL A 408 39.41 -22.26 -33.41
C VAL A 408 38.79 -21.87 -34.75
N ILE A 409 37.63 -21.21 -34.75
CA ILE A 409 36.99 -20.67 -35.96
C ILE A 409 37.52 -19.26 -36.30
N VAL A 410 37.57 -18.37 -35.32
CA VAL A 410 37.87 -16.94 -35.48
C VAL A 410 39.34 -16.70 -35.85
N LEU A 411 40.30 -17.41 -35.24
CA LEU A 411 41.72 -17.21 -35.56
C LEU A 411 42.03 -17.51 -37.05
N PRO A 412 41.63 -18.67 -37.61
CA PRO A 412 41.63 -18.89 -39.07
C PRO A 412 40.93 -17.80 -39.89
N ALA A 413 39.74 -17.36 -39.46
CA ALA A 413 38.96 -16.36 -40.21
C ALA A 413 39.62 -14.97 -40.25
N VAL A 414 40.27 -14.55 -39.16
CA VAL A 414 41.04 -13.29 -39.09
C VAL A 414 42.32 -13.37 -39.95
N LEU A 415 43.02 -14.50 -39.96
CA LEU A 415 44.15 -14.71 -40.86
C LEU A 415 43.71 -14.70 -42.34
N VAL A 416 42.52 -15.23 -42.63
CA VAL A 416 41.89 -15.19 -43.96
C VAL A 416 41.49 -13.77 -44.37
N THR A 417 40.94 -12.93 -43.47
CA THR A 417 40.64 -11.53 -43.80
C THR A 417 41.91 -10.73 -44.06
N ILE A 418 42.96 -10.89 -43.25
CA ILE A 418 44.25 -10.20 -43.45
C ILE A 418 44.88 -10.57 -44.80
N CYS A 419 44.86 -11.85 -45.19
CA CYS A 419 45.33 -12.25 -46.51
C CYS A 419 44.44 -11.65 -47.62
N ALA A 420 43.13 -11.71 -47.48
CA ALA A 420 42.19 -11.25 -48.50
C ALA A 420 42.12 -9.71 -48.64
N THR A 421 42.38 -8.92 -47.60
CA THR A 421 42.55 -7.45 -47.72
C THR A 421 43.84 -7.11 -48.47
N SER A 422 44.94 -7.84 -48.24
CA SER A 422 46.19 -7.62 -48.99
C SER A 422 45.99 -7.78 -50.51
N ARG A 423 45.06 -8.64 -50.94
CA ARG A 423 44.66 -8.84 -52.36
C ARG A 423 44.01 -7.62 -53.01
N LEU A 424 43.49 -6.66 -52.26
CA LEU A 424 42.96 -5.42 -52.83
C LEU A 424 44.08 -4.54 -53.40
N PHE A 425 45.25 -4.52 -52.74
CA PHE A 425 46.40 -3.70 -53.11
C PHE A 425 47.32 -4.35 -54.15
N ILE A 426 47.40 -5.68 -54.19
CA ILE A 426 48.22 -6.43 -55.14
C ILE A 426 47.61 -6.39 -56.56
N ARG A 427 48.48 -6.41 -57.58
CA ARG A 427 48.16 -6.38 -59.02
C ARG A 427 48.60 -7.68 -59.72
N GLU A 428 48.19 -8.82 -59.15
CA GLU A 428 48.26 -10.13 -59.80
C GLU A 428 47.01 -10.30 -60.67
N ASP A 429 47.13 -10.06 -61.97
CA ASP A 429 45.99 -10.09 -62.89
C ASP A 429 45.60 -11.52 -63.34
N ILE A 430 46.47 -12.52 -63.19
CA ILE A 430 46.27 -13.91 -63.66
C ILE A 430 45.90 -14.88 -62.51
N PRO A 431 44.72 -15.53 -62.51
CA PRO A 431 44.27 -16.40 -61.42
C PRO A 431 45.06 -17.71 -61.20
N SER A 432 45.82 -18.17 -62.20
CA SER A 432 46.64 -19.39 -62.11
C SER A 432 48.07 -19.17 -61.58
N GLU A 433 48.55 -17.93 -61.49
CA GLU A 433 49.91 -17.62 -60.99
C GLU A 433 49.96 -17.35 -59.47
N ARG A 434 48.79 -17.29 -58.83
CA ARG A 434 48.62 -16.97 -57.40
C ARG A 434 49.58 -17.72 -56.49
N SER A 435 50.25 -16.96 -55.61
CA SER A 435 51.25 -17.46 -54.67
C SER A 435 50.76 -18.61 -53.78
N SER A 436 51.67 -19.52 -53.41
CA SER A 436 51.40 -20.64 -52.50
C SER A 436 50.82 -20.17 -51.16
N CYS A 437 51.26 -19.01 -50.68
CA CYS A 437 50.74 -18.34 -49.47
C CYS A 437 49.24 -18.02 -49.61
N SER A 438 48.82 -17.38 -50.71
CA SER A 438 47.40 -17.13 -51.02
C SER A 438 46.60 -18.43 -51.04
N SER A 439 47.12 -19.49 -51.68
CA SER A 439 46.41 -20.76 -51.75
C SER A 439 46.33 -21.48 -50.39
N PHE A 440 47.30 -21.31 -49.50
CA PHE A 440 47.24 -21.83 -48.12
C PHE A 440 46.10 -21.17 -47.33
N PHE A 441 45.94 -19.84 -47.41
CA PHE A 441 44.81 -19.18 -46.76
C PHE A 441 43.45 -19.58 -47.36
N GLY A 442 43.40 -19.94 -48.64
CA GLY A 442 42.22 -20.60 -49.23
C GLY A 442 41.86 -21.92 -48.54
N HIS A 443 42.86 -22.76 -48.24
CA HIS A 443 42.65 -23.99 -47.46
C HIS A 443 42.26 -23.69 -46.01
N LEU A 444 42.88 -22.70 -45.36
CA LEU A 444 42.56 -22.28 -43.99
C LEU A 444 41.11 -21.77 -43.85
N ALA A 445 40.59 -21.05 -44.85
CA ALA A 445 39.18 -20.66 -44.90
C ALA A 445 38.25 -21.89 -44.92
N THR A 446 38.62 -22.94 -45.66
CA THR A 446 37.82 -24.18 -45.72
C THR A 446 37.96 -25.07 -44.49
N PHE A 447 39.05 -24.95 -43.73
CA PHE A 447 39.15 -25.51 -42.38
C PHE A 447 38.16 -24.79 -41.44
N ALA A 448 38.18 -23.45 -41.41
CA ALA A 448 37.28 -22.65 -40.57
C ALA A 448 35.79 -22.95 -40.84
N ILE A 449 35.39 -23.06 -42.11
CA ILE A 449 34.03 -23.46 -42.51
C ILE A 449 33.67 -24.86 -41.97
N SER A 450 34.59 -25.82 -42.08
CA SER A 450 34.36 -27.19 -41.62
C SER A 450 34.18 -27.24 -40.10
N VAL A 451 35.03 -26.52 -39.34
CA VAL A 451 34.90 -26.40 -37.88
C VAL A 451 33.58 -25.71 -37.50
N ALA A 452 33.17 -24.65 -38.20
CA ALA A 452 31.92 -23.95 -37.92
C ALA A 452 30.67 -24.84 -38.12
N PHE A 453 30.66 -25.74 -39.11
CA PHE A 453 29.61 -26.77 -39.22
C PHE A 453 29.67 -27.80 -38.09
N ILE A 454 30.88 -28.26 -37.70
CA ILE A 454 31.07 -29.31 -36.68
C ILE A 454 30.69 -28.83 -35.27
N PHE A 455 30.94 -27.56 -34.92
CA PHE A 455 30.70 -27.04 -33.57
C PHE A 455 29.53 -26.05 -33.46
N GLY A 456 29.01 -25.51 -34.57
CA GLY A 456 27.94 -24.51 -34.52
C GLY A 456 26.65 -25.00 -33.87
N TRP A 457 26.32 -26.29 -34.03
CA TRP A 457 25.18 -26.92 -33.34
C TRP A 457 25.42 -27.08 -31.84
N ILE A 458 26.68 -27.25 -31.39
CA ILE A 458 27.04 -27.36 -29.97
C ILE A 458 26.84 -25.99 -29.29
N VAL A 459 27.28 -24.90 -29.93
CA VAL A 459 27.05 -23.54 -29.41
C VAL A 459 25.56 -23.20 -29.36
N MET A 460 24.78 -23.61 -30.37
CA MET A 460 23.31 -23.45 -30.33
C MET A 460 22.63 -24.34 -29.28
N LEU A 461 23.16 -25.54 -29.01
CA LEU A 461 22.65 -26.41 -27.94
C LEU A 461 22.94 -25.83 -26.55
N VAL A 462 24.12 -25.25 -26.33
CA VAL A 462 24.42 -24.48 -25.10
C VAL A 462 23.49 -23.28 -24.98
N ALA A 463 23.27 -22.52 -26.07
CA ALA A 463 22.32 -21.42 -26.09
C ALA A 463 20.87 -21.87 -25.76
N SER A 464 20.46 -23.05 -26.24
CA SER A 464 19.11 -23.61 -26.00
C SER A 464 18.91 -24.03 -24.54
N ILE A 465 19.91 -24.71 -23.95
CA ILE A 465 19.89 -25.11 -22.53
C ILE A 465 19.91 -23.85 -21.64
N GLY A 466 20.77 -22.88 -21.97
CA GLY A 466 20.81 -21.60 -21.27
C GLY A 466 19.49 -20.82 -21.37
N PHE A 467 18.83 -20.84 -22.53
CA PHE A 467 17.53 -20.18 -22.73
C PHE A 467 16.44 -20.82 -21.89
N ILE A 468 16.40 -22.16 -21.78
CA ILE A 468 15.47 -22.86 -20.88
C ILE A 468 15.71 -22.43 -19.42
N GLY A 469 16.97 -22.32 -18.99
CA GLY A 469 17.33 -21.83 -17.65
C GLY A 469 16.90 -20.38 -17.40
N GLY A 470 17.32 -19.45 -18.25
CA GLY A 470 16.99 -18.02 -18.14
C GLY A 470 15.50 -17.74 -18.25
N TYR A 471 14.79 -18.43 -19.14
CA TYR A 471 13.33 -18.36 -19.24
C TYR A 471 12.64 -18.91 -17.99
N SER A 472 13.13 -20.00 -17.40
CA SER A 472 12.57 -20.57 -16.16
C SER A 472 12.72 -19.61 -14.98
N ILE A 473 13.88 -18.95 -14.84
CA ILE A 473 14.08 -17.91 -13.82
C ILE A 473 13.11 -16.74 -14.04
N GLU A 474 13.00 -16.25 -15.29
CA GLU A 474 12.06 -15.18 -15.66
C GLU A 474 10.60 -15.52 -15.34
N THR A 475 10.21 -16.79 -15.53
CA THR A 475 8.85 -17.29 -15.27
C THR A 475 8.46 -17.15 -13.80
N VAL A 476 9.43 -17.18 -12.88
CA VAL A 476 9.23 -16.93 -11.44
C VAL A 476 9.41 -15.45 -11.12
N CYS A 477 10.46 -14.82 -11.66
CA CYS A 477 10.84 -13.44 -11.35
C CYS A 477 9.81 -12.39 -11.76
N HIS A 478 9.12 -12.59 -12.88
CA HIS A 478 8.11 -11.65 -13.35
C HIS A 478 6.88 -11.58 -12.41
N PRO A 479 6.16 -12.67 -12.09
CA PRO A 479 4.96 -12.60 -11.25
C PRO A 479 5.20 -12.45 -9.72
N LEU A 480 6.39 -12.74 -9.18
CA LEU A 480 6.67 -12.59 -7.73
C LEU A 480 7.16 -11.19 -7.32
N PHE A 481 7.95 -10.53 -8.18
CA PHE A 481 8.66 -9.30 -7.82
C PHE A 481 8.38 -8.12 -8.75
N HIS A 482 8.24 -8.36 -10.06
CA HIS A 482 7.99 -7.30 -11.05
C HIS A 482 6.49 -6.96 -11.19
N ASP A 483 5.58 -7.92 -10.94
CA ASP A 483 4.15 -7.62 -10.86
C ASP A 483 3.81 -6.77 -9.63
N HIS A 484 3.65 -5.47 -9.88
CA HIS A 484 3.18 -4.48 -8.92
C HIS A 484 1.81 -4.79 -8.30
N THR A 485 0.98 -5.62 -8.93
CA THR A 485 -0.36 -5.96 -8.44
C THR A 485 -0.41 -7.26 -7.63
N MET A 486 0.69 -8.03 -7.58
CA MET A 486 0.86 -9.28 -6.84
C MET A 486 -0.24 -10.33 -7.09
N GLN A 487 -0.77 -10.40 -8.31
CA GLN A 487 -1.92 -11.25 -8.63
C GLN A 487 -1.66 -12.73 -8.32
N LEU A 488 -0.43 -13.20 -8.52
CA LEU A 488 -0.05 -14.57 -8.17
C LEU A 488 -0.09 -14.82 -6.66
N LEU A 489 0.41 -13.90 -5.81
CA LEU A 489 0.39 -14.11 -4.36
C LEU A 489 -1.04 -13.98 -3.79
N LYS A 490 -1.83 -13.05 -4.33
CA LYS A 490 -3.24 -12.85 -3.94
C LYS A 490 -4.13 -14.06 -4.25
N ASN A 491 -3.93 -14.69 -5.41
CA ASN A 491 -4.78 -15.77 -5.90
C ASN A 491 -4.27 -17.19 -5.56
N VAL A 492 -3.31 -17.33 -4.63
CA VAL A 492 -2.78 -18.63 -4.15
C VAL A 492 -3.29 -18.93 -2.72
N PRO A 493 -4.29 -19.82 -2.56
CA PRO A 493 -4.78 -20.28 -1.26
C PRO A 493 -3.72 -20.80 -0.28
N ALA A 494 -2.59 -21.35 -0.76
CA ALA A 494 -1.49 -21.78 0.10
C ALA A 494 -0.78 -20.63 0.83
N LEU A 495 -0.98 -19.39 0.38
CA LEU A 495 -0.51 -18.15 1.01
C LEU A 495 -1.61 -17.42 1.79
N SER A 496 -2.77 -18.06 1.98
CA SER A 496 -3.90 -17.58 2.77
C SER A 496 -4.02 -18.35 4.08
N ILE A 497 -3.75 -17.70 5.21
CA ILE A 497 -3.81 -18.31 6.55
C ILE A 497 -5.06 -17.84 7.28
N ASN A 498 -5.86 -18.78 7.75
CA ASN A 498 -7.05 -18.50 8.56
C ASN A 498 -6.66 -18.26 10.03
N VAL A 499 -6.53 -17.00 10.42
CA VAL A 499 -6.36 -16.60 11.82
C VAL A 499 -7.73 -16.57 12.50
N THR A 500 -7.86 -17.18 13.67
CA THR A 500 -9.11 -17.11 14.45
C THR A 500 -9.11 -15.82 15.25
N ASN A 501 -10.11 -14.95 15.02
CA ASN A 501 -10.39 -13.79 15.88
C ASN A 501 -10.84 -14.31 17.27
N PRO A 502 -10.12 -14.05 18.37
CA PRO A 502 -10.46 -14.63 19.68
C PRO A 502 -11.59 -13.91 20.42
N LEU A 503 -11.98 -12.72 19.94
CA LEU A 503 -13.09 -11.93 20.46
C LEU A 503 -14.42 -12.55 20.01
N ASN A 504 -14.57 -12.87 18.72
CA ASN A 504 -15.82 -13.37 18.12
C ASN A 504 -15.75 -14.82 17.58
N ARG A 505 -14.58 -15.47 17.60
CA ARG A 505 -14.29 -16.83 17.07
C ARG A 505 -14.50 -17.04 15.57
N GLN A 506 -14.66 -15.97 14.78
CA GLN A 506 -14.68 -16.05 13.32
C GLN A 506 -13.26 -16.27 12.77
N GLN A 507 -13.14 -16.94 11.63
CA GLN A 507 -11.87 -17.07 10.91
C GLN A 507 -11.71 -15.91 9.93
N VAL A 508 -10.62 -15.16 10.07
CA VAL A 508 -10.19 -14.12 9.14
C VAL A 508 -9.10 -14.70 8.26
N ALA A 509 -9.33 -14.73 6.95
CA ALA A 509 -8.35 -15.19 5.97
C ALA A 509 -7.36 -14.05 5.65
N LEU A 510 -6.11 -14.23 6.08
CA LEU A 510 -5.00 -13.31 5.80
C LEU A 510 -4.18 -13.85 4.62
N ASN A 511 -4.22 -13.17 3.48
CA ASN A 511 -3.41 -13.52 2.33
C ASN A 511 -2.13 -12.66 2.29
N ILE A 512 -0.98 -13.30 2.07
CA ILE A 512 0.33 -12.65 2.06
C ILE A 512 0.48 -11.64 0.90
N GLY A 513 -0.12 -11.91 -0.26
CA GLY A 513 -0.14 -11.00 -1.41
C GLY A 513 -1.05 -9.78 -1.24
N GLU A 514 -2.11 -9.89 -0.44
CA GLU A 514 -2.90 -8.72 -0.01
C GLU A 514 -2.09 -7.88 0.98
N ALA A 515 -1.54 -8.50 2.02
CA ALA A 515 -0.74 -7.82 3.04
C ALA A 515 0.49 -7.10 2.46
N LEU A 516 1.20 -7.72 1.51
CA LEU A 516 2.37 -7.11 0.86
C LEU A 516 1.99 -5.92 -0.04
N ASP A 517 0.80 -5.89 -0.66
CA ASP A 517 0.35 -4.76 -1.49
C ASP A 517 -0.21 -3.61 -0.64
N GLU A 518 -0.77 -3.90 0.54
CA GLU A 518 -1.05 -2.89 1.58
C GLU A 518 0.26 -2.24 2.05
N CYS A 519 1.29 -3.03 2.37
CA CYS A 519 2.61 -2.51 2.74
C CYS A 519 3.29 -1.74 1.61
N ARG A 520 3.13 -2.18 0.36
CA ARG A 520 3.61 -1.45 -0.83
C ARG A 520 3.00 -0.05 -0.95
N GLN A 521 1.74 0.11 -0.53
CA GLN A 521 0.99 1.37 -0.50
C GLN A 521 1.29 2.23 0.75
N GLU A 522 2.30 1.89 1.55
CA GLU A 522 2.73 2.64 2.75
C GLU A 522 1.70 2.65 3.90
N ASN A 523 0.77 1.69 3.90
CA ASN A 523 -0.16 1.47 5.00
C ASN A 523 0.51 0.79 6.21
N THR A 524 -0.15 0.82 7.36
CA THR A 524 0.38 0.29 8.64
C THR A 524 0.27 -1.23 8.73
N ILE A 525 1.13 -1.87 9.54
CA ILE A 525 1.13 -3.32 9.73
C ILE A 525 -0.23 -3.84 10.25
N PHE A 526 -0.95 -3.02 11.04
CA PHE A 526 -2.31 -3.33 11.48
C PHE A 526 -3.32 -3.36 10.32
N ALA A 527 -3.21 -2.45 9.34
CA ALA A 527 -4.06 -2.46 8.15
C ALA A 527 -3.76 -3.69 7.27
N ALA A 528 -2.48 -3.95 6.98
CA ALA A 528 -2.05 -5.06 6.13
C ALA A 528 -2.47 -6.45 6.66
N LEU A 529 -2.65 -6.60 7.97
CA LEU A 529 -3.11 -7.83 8.63
C LEU A 529 -4.63 -7.87 8.87
N LYS A 530 -5.42 -7.02 8.21
CA LYS A 530 -6.89 -6.91 8.41
C LYS A 530 -7.24 -6.75 9.90
N GLY A 531 -6.46 -5.91 10.60
CA GLY A 531 -6.59 -5.65 12.03
C GLY A 531 -7.97 -5.09 12.41
N ASP A 532 -8.66 -4.43 11.49
CA ASP A 532 -10.05 -3.99 11.64
C ASP A 532 -11.06 -5.15 11.77
N GLN A 533 -10.81 -6.26 11.08
CA GLN A 533 -11.60 -7.50 11.07
C GLN A 533 -11.24 -8.42 12.25
N LEU A 534 -9.94 -8.48 12.59
CA LEU A 534 -9.47 -9.15 13.80
C LEU A 534 -9.98 -8.42 15.05
N MET A 535 -9.91 -7.09 15.08
CA MET A 535 -10.47 -6.25 16.14
C MET A 535 -11.97 -5.97 15.94
N ASN A 536 -12.68 -6.81 15.17
CA ASN A 536 -14.13 -6.74 15.09
C ASN A 536 -14.76 -7.38 16.33
N LEU A 537 -14.76 -6.61 17.43
CA LEU A 537 -15.66 -6.82 18.56
C LEU A 537 -17.08 -6.98 18.01
N ASP A 538 -17.75 -8.07 18.37
CA ASP A 538 -19.12 -8.33 17.95
C ASP A 538 -20.03 -7.36 18.72
N ALA A 539 -20.20 -6.14 18.17
CA ALA A 539 -20.82 -5.01 18.85
C ALA A 539 -22.25 -5.33 19.31
N THR A 540 -22.96 -6.07 18.46
CA THR A 540 -24.18 -6.86 18.74
C THR A 540 -24.17 -7.52 20.12
N SER A 541 -23.11 -8.24 20.49
CA SER A 541 -23.02 -8.94 21.78
C SER A 541 -22.86 -8.00 22.97
N ILE A 542 -22.21 -6.85 22.79
CA ILE A 542 -22.11 -5.82 23.84
C ILE A 542 -23.47 -5.11 23.96
N GLU A 543 -24.07 -4.73 22.83
CA GLU A 543 -25.39 -4.09 22.73
C GLU A 543 -26.50 -4.97 23.31
N GLU A 544 -26.58 -6.26 22.99
CA GLU A 544 -27.55 -7.20 23.58
C GLU A 544 -27.45 -7.28 25.11
N ASN A 545 -26.23 -7.30 25.66
CA ASN A 545 -26.02 -7.31 27.11
C ASN A 545 -26.37 -5.95 27.74
N LEU A 546 -26.12 -4.84 27.05
CA LEU A 546 -26.50 -3.50 27.49
C LEU A 546 -28.01 -3.26 27.41
N ASP A 547 -28.68 -3.83 26.41
CA ASP A 547 -30.13 -3.80 26.23
C ASP A 547 -30.86 -4.64 27.28
N ALA A 548 -30.34 -5.83 27.58
CA ALA A 548 -30.81 -6.63 28.71
C ALA A 548 -30.64 -5.88 30.05
N ALA A 549 -29.54 -5.16 30.22
CA ALA A 549 -29.31 -4.30 31.39
C ALA A 549 -30.25 -3.07 31.41
N ARG A 550 -30.54 -2.45 30.25
CA ARG A 550 -31.50 -1.35 30.11
C ARG A 550 -32.89 -1.76 30.54
N ILE A 551 -33.37 -2.92 30.08
CA ILE A 551 -34.70 -3.46 30.43
C ILE A 551 -34.80 -3.71 31.94
N GLN A 552 -33.81 -4.36 32.55
CA GLN A 552 -33.79 -4.57 34.01
C GLN A 552 -33.72 -3.27 34.81
N ALA A 553 -32.99 -2.25 34.31
CA ALA A 553 -32.97 -0.92 34.91
C ALA A 553 -34.35 -0.23 34.84
N ILE A 554 -35.05 -0.34 33.71
CA ILE A 554 -36.42 0.17 33.55
C ILE A 554 -37.36 -0.54 34.53
N ASP A 555 -37.30 -1.87 34.67
CA ASP A 555 -38.16 -2.63 35.58
C ASP A 555 -37.89 -2.32 37.07
N ALA A 556 -36.62 -2.10 37.44
CA ALA A 556 -36.25 -1.65 38.78
C ALA A 556 -36.89 -0.28 39.13
N PHE A 557 -37.01 0.62 38.16
CA PHE A 557 -37.73 1.88 38.31
C PHE A 557 -39.23 1.81 37.96
N ALA A 558 -39.73 0.74 37.34
CA ALA A 558 -41.16 0.56 37.05
C ALA A 558 -41.96 0.25 38.32
N ASN A 559 -41.35 -0.48 39.25
CA ASN A 559 -41.90 -0.78 40.58
C ASN A 559 -41.75 0.39 41.58
N PHE A 560 -41.28 1.55 41.10
CA PHE A 560 -41.04 2.76 41.89
C PHE A 560 -42.34 3.55 42.15
N ASP A 561 -43.34 2.89 42.75
CA ASP A 561 -44.54 3.60 43.18
C ASP A 561 -44.24 4.51 44.38
N LEU A 562 -44.55 5.79 44.21
CA LEU A 562 -44.56 6.84 45.26
C LEU A 562 -45.96 7.45 45.36
N THR A 563 -46.99 6.60 45.40
CA THR A 563 -48.38 6.90 45.78
C THR A 563 -48.41 8.03 46.81
N PRO A 564 -49.13 9.14 46.53
CA PRO A 564 -48.79 10.43 47.12
C PRO A 564 -49.01 10.46 48.63
N SER A 565 -47.91 10.30 49.37
CA SER A 565 -47.81 10.53 50.82
C SER A 565 -47.88 12.03 51.21
N TRP A 566 -48.36 12.86 50.28
CA TRP A 566 -48.50 14.30 50.37
C TRP A 566 -49.98 14.68 50.50
N PRO A 567 -50.48 14.99 51.70
CA PRO A 567 -51.87 15.43 51.84
C PRO A 567 -51.98 16.88 51.40
N THR A 568 -52.65 17.12 50.28
CA THR A 568 -52.99 18.45 49.77
C THR A 568 -53.64 19.31 50.87
N ASP A 569 -54.45 18.68 51.73
CA ASP A 569 -55.11 19.28 52.89
C ASP A 569 -54.15 19.88 53.91
N THR A 570 -52.98 19.26 54.14
CA THR A 570 -52.00 19.84 55.08
C THR A 570 -51.46 21.16 54.54
N LEU A 571 -51.35 21.30 53.23
CA LEU A 571 -50.88 22.52 52.58
C LEU A 571 -51.93 23.63 52.56
N THR A 572 -53.22 23.30 52.42
CA THR A 572 -54.31 24.29 52.61
C THR A 572 -54.41 24.74 54.07
N HIS A 573 -54.22 23.84 55.03
CA HIS A 573 -54.16 24.15 56.46
C HIS A 573 -52.95 25.01 56.86
N ILE A 574 -51.83 24.90 56.15
CA ILE A 574 -50.66 25.78 56.32
C ILE A 574 -50.96 27.19 55.79
N ASN A 575 -51.47 27.32 54.56
CA ASN A 575 -51.81 28.63 53.98
C ASN A 575 -52.82 29.38 54.86
N LYS A 576 -53.94 28.72 55.23
CA LYS A 576 -54.97 29.33 56.09
C LYS A 576 -54.45 29.72 57.48
N ALA A 577 -53.45 29.01 58.02
CA ALA A 577 -52.83 29.39 59.29
C ALA A 577 -51.85 30.58 59.13
N LEU A 578 -51.19 30.73 57.98
CA LEU A 578 -50.39 31.91 57.65
C LEU A 578 -51.27 33.16 57.50
N ASP A 579 -52.38 33.05 56.75
CA ASP A 579 -53.35 34.13 56.54
C ASP A 579 -53.91 34.64 57.89
N ASN A 580 -54.36 33.71 58.76
CA ASN A 580 -54.82 34.02 60.11
C ASN A 580 -53.74 34.75 60.95
N ILE A 581 -52.47 34.32 60.91
CA ILE A 581 -51.39 35.01 61.63
C ILE A 581 -51.20 36.43 61.09
N GLN A 582 -51.24 36.60 59.77
CA GLN A 582 -51.00 37.90 59.13
C GLN A 582 -52.13 38.90 59.44
N GLU A 583 -53.38 38.44 59.48
CA GLU A 583 -54.52 39.23 59.97
C GLU A 583 -54.38 39.58 61.47
N SER A 584 -54.03 38.60 62.32
CA SER A 584 -53.85 38.84 63.75
C SER A 584 -52.68 39.78 64.07
N VAL A 585 -51.62 39.80 63.25
CA VAL A 585 -50.52 40.78 63.32
C VAL A 585 -51.01 42.19 63.00
N GLN A 586 -51.90 42.37 62.01
CA GLN A 586 -52.52 43.67 61.73
C GLN A 586 -53.40 44.14 62.88
N ARG A 587 -54.22 43.25 63.48
CA ARG A 587 -55.04 43.56 64.67
C ARG A 587 -54.17 43.97 65.87
N LEU A 588 -53.03 43.29 66.08
CA LEU A 588 -52.04 43.65 67.09
C LEU A 588 -51.43 45.04 66.81
N ASP A 589 -51.16 45.38 65.55
CA ASP A 589 -50.58 46.67 65.19
C ASP A 589 -51.57 47.82 65.42
N THR A 590 -52.84 47.66 65.02
CA THR A 590 -53.89 48.64 65.35
C THR A 590 -54.11 48.79 66.86
N SER A 591 -53.86 47.71 67.63
CA SER A 591 -53.89 47.74 69.09
C SER A 591 -52.63 48.36 69.71
N LEU A 592 -51.47 48.33 69.04
CA LEU A 592 -50.27 49.03 69.50
C LEU A 592 -50.36 50.53 69.23
N THR A 593 -50.85 50.93 68.05
CA THR A 593 -50.92 52.35 67.65
C THR A 593 -51.95 53.18 68.42
N SER A 594 -52.97 52.54 69.02
CA SER A 594 -54.06 53.24 69.73
C SER A 594 -53.77 53.56 71.21
N HIS A 595 -52.62 53.16 71.76
CA HIS A 595 -52.32 53.25 73.21
C HIS A 595 -51.07 54.10 73.55
N SER A 596 -50.60 54.95 72.63
CA SER A 596 -49.35 55.71 72.78
C SER A 596 -49.42 56.91 73.75
N SER A 597 -50.18 56.80 74.86
CA SER A 597 -50.54 57.93 75.73
C SER A 597 -50.75 57.59 77.22
N LEU A 598 -50.15 56.51 77.74
CA LEU A 598 -50.20 56.15 79.17
C LEU A 598 -48.79 55.94 79.74
N ASN A 599 -48.39 56.80 80.68
CA ASN A 599 -46.99 57.09 81.00
C ASN A 599 -46.56 56.55 82.38
N GLU A 600 -46.67 55.23 82.59
CA GLU A 600 -46.17 54.54 83.78
C GLU A 600 -45.04 53.55 83.42
N ASN A 601 -44.07 53.35 84.31
CA ASN A 601 -42.96 52.41 84.07
C ASN A 601 -43.42 50.95 83.84
N SER A 602 -44.61 50.60 84.36
CA SER A 602 -45.28 49.30 84.18
C SER A 602 -45.91 49.13 82.79
N THR A 603 -46.43 50.19 82.16
CA THR A 603 -47.02 50.13 80.82
C THR A 603 -45.93 50.06 79.74
N VAL A 604 -44.83 50.81 79.93
CA VAL A 604 -43.67 50.82 79.00
C VAL A 604 -43.07 49.42 78.82
N GLU A 605 -42.88 48.66 79.91
CA GLU A 605 -42.30 47.32 79.82
C GLU A 605 -43.28 46.29 79.22
N ALA A 606 -44.60 46.45 79.40
CA ALA A 606 -45.59 45.67 78.66
C ALA A 606 -45.58 46.00 77.14
N GLU A 607 -45.49 47.28 76.79
CA GLU A 607 -45.42 47.74 75.40
C GLU A 607 -44.14 47.23 74.70
N ASN A 608 -43.01 47.20 75.41
CA ASN A 608 -41.75 46.61 74.93
C ASN A 608 -41.90 45.13 74.57
N ARG A 609 -42.63 44.33 75.37
CA ARG A 609 -42.89 42.92 75.06
C ARG A 609 -43.86 42.73 73.91
N LEU A 610 -44.87 43.59 73.76
CA LEU A 610 -45.74 43.58 72.59
C LEU A 610 -44.98 43.95 71.29
N LYS A 611 -44.06 44.93 71.36
CA LYS A 611 -43.11 45.26 70.29
C LYS A 611 -42.18 44.08 69.98
N LEU A 612 -41.73 43.34 71.00
CA LEU A 612 -40.92 42.11 70.82
C LEU A 612 -41.73 41.01 70.13
N VAL A 613 -42.97 40.74 70.56
CA VAL A 613 -43.90 39.81 69.92
C VAL A 613 -44.11 40.16 68.45
N LYS A 614 -44.33 41.44 68.11
CA LYS A 614 -44.44 41.89 66.71
C LYS A 614 -43.17 41.58 65.90
N ARG A 615 -41.97 41.82 66.45
CA ARG A 615 -40.69 41.49 65.78
C ARG A 615 -40.52 39.98 65.58
N SER A 616 -40.80 39.17 66.61
CA SER A 616 -40.74 37.70 66.53
C SER A 616 -41.69 37.15 65.46
N LEU A 617 -42.94 37.63 65.43
CA LEU A 617 -43.94 37.26 64.43
C LEU A 617 -43.49 37.62 63.00
N LEU A 618 -43.00 38.86 62.78
CA LEU A 618 -42.51 39.29 61.47
C LEU A 618 -41.33 38.44 60.99
N ASN A 619 -40.37 38.12 61.88
CA ASN A 619 -39.25 37.24 61.58
C ASN A 619 -39.71 35.81 61.23
N ALA A 620 -40.60 35.24 62.05
CA ALA A 620 -41.17 33.91 61.81
C ALA A 620 -41.92 33.83 60.48
N THR A 621 -42.78 34.81 60.16
CA THR A 621 -43.50 34.85 58.86
C THR A 621 -42.55 35.07 57.67
N GLY A 622 -41.50 35.88 57.84
CA GLY A 622 -40.50 36.14 56.80
C GLY A 622 -39.68 34.90 56.43
N LEU A 623 -39.32 34.07 57.42
CA LEU A 623 -38.65 32.79 57.21
C LEU A 623 -39.59 31.70 56.67
N LEU A 624 -40.86 31.73 57.08
CA LEU A 624 -41.84 30.69 56.77
C LEU A 624 -42.46 30.82 55.37
N SER A 625 -42.78 32.04 54.92
CA SER A 625 -43.41 32.29 53.61
C SER A 625 -42.63 31.72 52.41
N PRO A 626 -41.29 31.89 52.31
CA PRO A 626 -40.49 31.24 51.26
C PRO A 626 -40.55 29.70 51.30
N GLN A 627 -40.63 29.11 52.49
CA GLN A 627 -40.70 27.65 52.65
C GLN A 627 -42.07 27.11 52.27
N VAL A 628 -43.16 27.80 52.63
CA VAL A 628 -44.52 27.45 52.20
C VAL A 628 -44.64 27.51 50.66
N ARG A 629 -44.01 28.50 50.01
CA ARG A 629 -43.93 28.55 48.54
C ARG A 629 -43.16 27.36 47.95
N ARG A 630 -42.02 26.97 48.53
CA ARG A 630 -41.26 25.78 48.08
C ARG A 630 -42.04 24.48 48.29
N LEU A 631 -42.68 24.30 49.45
CA LEU A 631 -43.55 23.17 49.77
C LEU A 631 -44.68 23.04 48.74
N LYS A 632 -45.31 24.16 48.34
CA LYS A 632 -46.37 24.18 47.32
C LYS A 632 -45.87 23.64 45.97
N ILE A 633 -44.73 24.14 45.49
CA ILE A 633 -44.14 23.72 44.19
C ILE A 633 -43.84 22.22 44.19
N ILE A 634 -43.31 21.67 45.29
CA ILE A 634 -43.00 20.24 45.39
C ILE A 634 -44.28 19.40 45.43
N GLY A 635 -45.30 19.83 46.19
CA GLY A 635 -46.61 19.18 46.19
C GLY A 635 -47.26 19.14 44.81
N GLU A 636 -47.17 20.22 44.03
CA GLU A 636 -47.68 20.29 42.66
C GLU A 636 -46.89 19.39 41.68
N LEU A 637 -45.57 19.29 41.84
CA LEU A 637 -44.72 18.37 41.07
C LEU A 637 -45.08 16.90 41.38
N TRP A 638 -45.09 16.51 42.65
CA TRP A 638 -45.36 15.12 43.06
C TRP A 638 -46.80 14.69 42.75
N ALA A 639 -47.80 15.57 42.89
CA ALA A 639 -49.17 15.28 42.49
C ALA A 639 -49.28 14.97 40.98
N LYS A 640 -48.63 15.76 40.13
CA LYS A 640 -48.57 15.51 38.67
C LYS A 640 -47.82 14.24 38.30
N SER A 641 -46.80 13.85 39.07
CA SER A 641 -45.97 12.69 38.74
C SER A 641 -46.64 11.33 39.04
N SER A 642 -47.72 11.29 39.83
CA SER A 642 -48.39 10.07 40.32
C SER A 642 -48.70 8.99 39.25
N THR A 643 -49.06 9.36 38.02
CA THR A 643 -49.29 8.44 36.89
C THR A 643 -48.18 8.46 35.83
N SER A 644 -47.09 9.21 36.08
CA SER A 644 -46.03 9.54 35.13
C SER A 644 -44.65 8.98 35.50
N HIS A 645 -44.41 8.61 36.77
CA HIS A 645 -43.12 8.15 37.30
C HIS A 645 -42.39 7.16 36.38
N ARG A 646 -43.04 6.05 35.98
CA ARG A 646 -42.44 5.03 35.11
C ARG A 646 -41.92 5.63 33.81
N LYS A 647 -42.72 6.47 33.12
CA LYS A 647 -42.36 7.08 31.83
C LYS A 647 -41.20 8.07 31.95
N GLN A 648 -41.10 8.79 33.08
CA GLN A 648 -39.98 9.71 33.32
C GLN A 648 -38.68 8.94 33.61
N ALA A 649 -38.74 7.87 34.40
CA ALA A 649 -37.59 7.00 34.61
C ALA A 649 -37.15 6.31 33.31
N GLU A 650 -38.09 5.67 32.60
CA GLU A 650 -37.90 5.04 31.28
C GLU A 650 -37.22 5.99 30.29
N SER A 651 -37.65 7.26 30.22
CA SER A 651 -37.01 8.28 29.37
C SER A 651 -35.58 8.63 29.80
N ILE A 652 -35.30 8.76 31.11
CA ILE A 652 -33.95 9.09 31.61
C ILE A 652 -32.99 7.90 31.41
N ILE A 653 -33.48 6.68 31.64
CA ILE A 653 -32.73 5.44 31.49
C ILE A 653 -32.39 5.24 30.01
N ASN A 654 -33.36 5.35 29.10
CA ASN A 654 -33.09 5.26 27.66
C ASN A 654 -32.05 6.29 27.21
N GLU A 655 -32.19 7.57 27.60
CA GLU A 655 -31.23 8.62 27.24
C GLU A 655 -29.80 8.31 27.74
N GLN A 656 -29.64 7.73 28.94
CA GLN A 656 -28.30 7.40 29.44
C GLN A 656 -27.75 6.09 28.86
N PHE A 657 -28.60 5.09 28.58
CA PHE A 657 -28.19 3.84 27.94
C PHE A 657 -27.81 4.05 26.46
N GLU A 658 -28.59 4.81 25.69
CA GLU A 658 -28.23 5.21 24.31
C GLU A 658 -26.89 5.97 24.29
N ARG A 659 -26.68 6.87 25.26
CA ARG A 659 -25.44 7.66 25.36
C ARG A 659 -24.22 6.83 25.71
N ILE A 660 -24.33 5.82 26.59
CA ILE A 660 -23.19 4.93 26.87
C ILE A 660 -22.92 3.97 25.70
N THR A 661 -23.95 3.47 24.99
CA THR A 661 -23.75 2.71 23.75
C THR A 661 -22.96 3.52 22.73
N ALA A 662 -23.38 4.76 22.46
CA ALA A 662 -22.68 5.65 21.53
C ALA A 662 -21.24 5.97 21.97
N ASN A 663 -20.98 6.14 23.28
CA ASN A 663 -19.62 6.28 23.80
C ASN A 663 -18.78 5.00 23.56
N ILE A 664 -19.34 3.81 23.81
CA ILE A 664 -18.66 2.53 23.58
C ILE A 664 -18.28 2.38 22.11
N THR A 665 -19.20 2.65 21.18
CA THR A 665 -18.90 2.64 19.73
C THR A 665 -17.78 3.61 19.38
N ALA A 666 -17.80 4.83 19.96
CA ALA A 666 -16.76 5.83 19.74
C ALA A 666 -15.39 5.43 20.31
N TYR A 667 -15.34 4.78 21.49
CA TYR A 667 -14.09 4.26 22.06
C TYR A 667 -13.51 3.12 21.19
N ILE A 668 -14.36 2.19 20.72
CA ILE A 668 -13.94 1.10 19.82
C ILE A 668 -13.38 1.69 18.51
N GLN A 669 -14.05 2.68 17.92
CA GLN A 669 -13.57 3.31 16.69
C GLN A 669 -12.25 4.08 16.93
N HIS A 670 -12.15 4.87 18.00
CA HIS A 670 -10.89 5.54 18.36
C HIS A 670 -9.75 4.53 18.56
N ALA A 671 -10.01 3.35 19.14
CA ALA A 671 -9.00 2.32 19.31
C ALA A 671 -8.54 1.72 17.97
N LYS A 672 -9.45 1.51 17.01
CA LYS A 672 -9.09 1.13 15.63
C LYS A 672 -8.30 2.23 14.92
N ASP A 673 -8.73 3.49 15.03
CA ASP A 673 -8.08 4.64 14.39
C ASP A 673 -6.68 4.92 14.97
N SER A 674 -6.48 4.71 16.28
CA SER A 674 -5.16 4.70 16.93
C SER A 674 -4.28 3.60 16.33
N LEU A 675 -4.72 2.34 16.29
CA LEU A 675 -3.88 1.26 15.75
C LEU A 675 -3.57 1.43 14.25
N LEU A 676 -4.49 1.99 13.47
CA LEU A 676 -4.26 2.33 12.06
C LEU A 676 -3.25 3.45 11.83
N SER A 677 -2.96 4.30 12.85
CA SER A 677 -2.11 5.49 12.71
C SER A 677 -0.89 5.58 13.63
N GLU A 678 -0.85 4.79 14.72
CA GLU A 678 0.22 4.76 15.72
C GLU A 678 1.08 3.47 15.61
N THR A 679 0.63 2.43 14.90
CA THR A 679 1.49 1.29 14.52
C THR A 679 2.35 1.63 13.30
N LEU A 680 3.51 0.97 13.16
CA LEU A 680 4.43 1.28 12.06
C LEU A 680 3.85 1.02 10.67
N ASN A 681 4.20 1.90 9.73
CA ASN A 681 4.10 1.69 8.29
C ASN A 681 4.87 0.41 7.91
N CYS A 682 4.21 -0.57 7.28
CA CYS A 682 4.82 -1.86 6.97
C CYS A 682 5.59 -1.89 5.64
N ARG A 683 5.78 -0.76 4.97
CA ARG A 683 6.57 -0.65 3.74
C ARG A 683 7.96 -1.32 3.79
N PRO A 684 8.73 -1.28 4.90
CA PRO A 684 9.99 -2.03 5.01
C PRO A 684 9.85 -3.56 4.86
N VAL A 685 8.66 -4.15 5.07
CA VAL A 685 8.36 -5.55 4.73
C VAL A 685 8.41 -5.77 3.22
N TYR A 686 7.72 -4.91 2.47
CA TYR A 686 7.70 -4.98 1.01
C TYR A 686 9.10 -4.73 0.43
N ASP A 687 9.87 -3.79 0.98
CA ASP A 687 11.24 -3.55 0.52
C ASP A 687 12.16 -4.74 0.88
N THR A 688 11.94 -5.42 2.02
CA THR A 688 12.61 -6.69 2.37
C THR A 688 12.24 -7.82 1.40
N TRP A 689 10.97 -7.95 1.02
CA TRP A 689 10.52 -8.90 -0.01
C TRP A 689 11.16 -8.61 -1.38
N GLN A 690 11.22 -7.34 -1.78
CA GLN A 690 11.89 -6.93 -3.01
C GLN A 690 13.40 -7.21 -3.00
N ASN A 691 14.07 -7.13 -1.86
CA ASN A 691 15.47 -7.56 -1.74
C ASN A 691 15.67 -9.06 -2.02
N VAL A 692 14.73 -9.93 -1.62
CA VAL A 692 14.75 -11.36 -2.02
C VAL A 692 14.70 -11.48 -3.55
N GLY A 693 13.86 -10.67 -4.19
CA GLY A 693 13.80 -10.52 -5.64
C GLY A 693 15.11 -10.03 -6.26
N SER A 694 15.74 -9.00 -5.71
CA SER A 694 17.04 -8.49 -6.18
C SER A 694 18.15 -9.54 -6.07
N VAL A 695 18.16 -10.39 -5.03
CA VAL A 695 19.12 -11.49 -4.92
C VAL A 695 18.80 -12.60 -5.93
N PHE A 696 17.55 -13.05 -6.06
CA PHE A 696 17.24 -14.15 -6.97
C PHE A 696 17.30 -13.74 -8.46
N CYS A 697 16.61 -12.66 -8.82
CA CYS A 697 16.44 -12.21 -10.20
C CYS A 697 17.60 -11.33 -10.67
N GLY A 698 18.06 -10.42 -9.81
CA GLY A 698 19.21 -9.56 -10.10
C GLY A 698 20.53 -10.35 -10.10
N TYR A 699 20.88 -10.99 -8.98
CA TYR A 699 22.21 -11.59 -8.78
C TYR A 699 22.44 -12.88 -9.58
N LEU A 700 21.43 -13.75 -9.70
CA LEU A 700 21.52 -15.00 -10.48
C LEU A 700 20.90 -14.89 -11.88
N GLY A 701 19.71 -14.28 -11.97
CA GLY A 701 18.94 -14.22 -13.21
C GLY A 701 19.63 -13.46 -14.34
N ARG A 702 20.12 -12.24 -14.10
CA ARG A 702 20.73 -11.40 -15.14
C ARG A 702 21.96 -12.03 -15.83
N PRO A 703 22.95 -12.59 -15.11
CA PRO A 703 24.02 -13.36 -15.74
C PRO A 703 23.51 -14.54 -16.58
N ALA A 704 22.46 -15.25 -16.14
CA ALA A 704 21.86 -16.34 -16.91
C ALA A 704 21.22 -15.84 -18.22
N GLN A 705 20.55 -14.67 -18.22
CA GLN A 705 20.06 -14.04 -19.45
C GLN A 705 21.21 -13.66 -20.41
N GLY A 706 22.35 -13.22 -19.88
CA GLY A 706 23.56 -12.95 -20.64
C GLY A 706 24.18 -14.18 -21.31
N ILE A 707 24.23 -15.32 -20.62
CA ILE A 707 24.81 -16.58 -21.12
C ILE A 707 24.11 -17.07 -22.39
N TRP A 708 22.77 -17.17 -22.38
CA TRP A 708 22.05 -17.76 -23.52
C TRP A 708 22.01 -16.82 -24.73
N SER A 709 21.82 -15.51 -24.49
CA SER A 709 21.68 -14.52 -25.56
C SER A 709 22.99 -14.32 -26.32
N SER A 710 24.12 -14.26 -25.61
CA SER A 710 25.45 -14.18 -26.22
C SER A 710 25.83 -15.45 -26.99
N ALA A 711 25.51 -16.64 -26.47
CA ALA A 711 25.69 -17.90 -27.19
C ALA A 711 24.81 -18.00 -28.44
N ALA A 712 23.54 -17.57 -28.36
CA ALA A 712 22.61 -17.55 -29.49
C ALA A 712 23.09 -16.62 -30.61
N VAL A 713 23.49 -15.39 -30.30
CA VAL A 713 24.08 -14.44 -31.26
C VAL A 713 25.33 -15.04 -31.91
N THR A 714 26.22 -15.62 -31.11
CA THR A 714 27.44 -16.29 -31.60
C THR A 714 27.13 -17.39 -32.60
N ALA A 715 26.20 -18.29 -32.27
CA ALA A 715 25.78 -19.37 -33.16
C ALA A 715 25.14 -18.85 -34.45
N LEU A 716 24.20 -17.90 -34.36
CA LEU A 716 23.54 -17.30 -35.53
C LEU A 716 24.55 -16.64 -36.49
N CYS A 717 25.58 -15.98 -35.97
CA CYS A 717 26.65 -15.39 -36.77
C CYS A 717 27.54 -16.40 -37.50
N PHE A 718 27.50 -17.71 -37.17
CA PHE A 718 28.21 -18.71 -37.96
C PHE A 718 27.63 -18.90 -39.37
N ILE A 719 26.33 -18.65 -39.61
CA ILE A 719 25.74 -18.74 -40.95
C ILE A 719 26.37 -17.70 -41.91
N PRO A 720 26.32 -16.37 -41.65
CA PRO A 720 26.97 -15.40 -42.52
C PRO A 720 28.49 -15.60 -42.59
N LEU A 721 29.15 -16.02 -41.49
CA LEU A 721 30.58 -16.35 -41.49
C LEU A 721 30.91 -17.45 -42.50
N ILE A 722 30.17 -18.57 -42.48
CA ILE A 722 30.35 -19.69 -43.42
C ILE A 722 30.14 -19.23 -44.87
N ILE A 723 29.10 -18.45 -45.14
CA ILE A 723 28.78 -17.92 -46.48
C ILE A 723 29.89 -16.99 -46.99
N LEU A 724 30.35 -16.05 -46.16
CA LEU A 724 31.36 -15.06 -46.52
C LEU A 724 32.74 -15.69 -46.72
N LEU A 725 33.14 -16.64 -45.86
CA LEU A 725 34.36 -17.42 -46.04
C LEU A 725 34.31 -18.27 -47.33
N MET A 726 33.17 -18.87 -47.67
CA MET A 726 33.01 -19.60 -48.94
C MET A 726 33.20 -18.67 -50.15
N LEU A 727 32.60 -17.47 -50.12
CA LEU A 727 32.71 -16.49 -51.20
C LEU A 727 34.15 -15.96 -51.34
N ILE A 728 34.82 -15.63 -50.23
CA ILE A 728 36.19 -15.11 -50.22
C ILE A 728 37.22 -16.18 -50.62
N SER A 729 37.01 -17.46 -50.27
CA SER A 729 37.95 -18.54 -50.60
C SER A 729 38.30 -18.64 -52.10
N LYS A 730 37.34 -18.29 -52.98
CA LYS A 730 37.53 -18.25 -54.45
C LYS A 730 38.61 -17.25 -54.90
N TYR A 731 38.80 -16.15 -54.16
CA TYR A 731 39.83 -15.15 -54.45
C TYR A 731 41.22 -15.55 -53.93
N LEU A 732 41.29 -16.53 -53.02
CA LEU A 732 42.52 -16.99 -52.39
C LEU A 732 43.14 -18.22 -53.07
N PHE A 733 42.33 -19.20 -53.48
CA PHE A 733 42.81 -20.42 -54.16
C PHE A 733 43.51 -20.12 -55.50
N ARG A 734 44.60 -20.83 -55.77
CA ARG A 734 45.25 -20.89 -57.10
C ARG A 734 44.39 -21.69 -58.08
N MET A 735 44.06 -21.09 -59.24
CA MET A 735 43.20 -21.69 -60.27
C MET A 735 43.99 -22.64 -61.21
N LYS A 736 43.29 -23.43 -62.03
CA LYS A 736 43.93 -24.24 -63.09
C LYS A 736 44.26 -23.35 -64.32
N PRO A 737 45.41 -23.53 -65.01
CA PRO A 737 45.79 -22.67 -66.15
C PRO A 737 44.79 -22.65 -67.33
N ASN A 738 43.99 -23.71 -67.49
CA ASN A 738 43.02 -23.82 -68.59
C ASN A 738 41.96 -22.69 -68.60
N TYR A 739 41.76 -21.98 -67.48
CA TYR A 739 40.75 -20.94 -67.32
C TYR A 739 41.27 -19.52 -67.62
N ASP A 740 42.59 -19.32 -67.71
CA ASP A 740 43.18 -18.00 -67.98
C ASP A 740 42.82 -17.47 -69.38
N ARG A 741 42.52 -18.39 -70.33
CA ARG A 741 42.10 -18.07 -71.71
C ARG A 741 40.84 -17.20 -71.79
N GLY A 742 39.99 -17.20 -70.77
CA GLY A 742 38.79 -16.36 -70.74
C GLY A 742 39.06 -14.86 -70.53
N MET A 743 40.28 -14.48 -70.16
CA MET A 743 40.61 -13.12 -69.73
C MET A 743 41.09 -12.20 -70.87
N TYR A 744 41.57 -12.78 -71.97
CA TYR A 744 42.17 -12.06 -73.10
C TYR A 744 41.18 -11.48 -74.13
N LEU A 745 39.86 -11.63 -73.93
CA LEU A 745 38.84 -11.24 -74.92
C LEU A 745 38.13 -9.89 -74.67
N TYR A 746 38.60 -9.09 -73.71
CA TYR A 746 38.15 -7.69 -73.55
C TYR A 746 39.12 -6.72 -74.23
N PRO A 747 38.79 -6.13 -75.39
CA PRO A 747 39.60 -5.08 -75.97
C PRO A 747 39.44 -3.78 -75.17
N THR A 748 40.49 -3.38 -74.45
CA THR A 748 40.58 -2.03 -73.89
C THR A 748 40.67 -1.01 -75.01
N ILE A 749 39.69 -0.11 -75.11
CA ILE A 749 39.74 1.03 -76.03
C ILE A 749 40.77 2.04 -75.50
N SER A 750 42.00 1.92 -75.97
CA SER A 750 43.09 2.85 -75.66
C SER A 750 42.90 4.14 -76.47
N THR A 751 42.51 5.23 -75.80
CA THR A 751 42.41 6.56 -76.42
C THR A 751 43.78 7.08 -76.85
N LEU A 752 43.93 7.45 -78.11
CA LEU A 752 45.16 8.07 -78.62
C LEU A 752 45.38 9.45 -78.00
N HIS A 753 46.48 9.60 -77.26
CA HIS A 753 47.44 10.69 -77.40
C HIS A 753 48.81 10.00 -77.57
N GLY A 754 49.77 10.47 -78.35
CA GLY A 754 49.89 11.78 -79.00
C GLY A 754 51.32 12.30 -78.82
N GLY A 755 52.29 11.67 -79.48
CA GLY A 755 53.71 12.03 -79.34
C GLY A 755 54.63 11.01 -80.04
N SER A 756 55.38 11.47 -81.05
CA SER A 756 56.25 10.62 -81.87
C SER A 756 57.69 10.58 -81.35
N ILE A 757 58.30 9.39 -81.33
CA ILE A 757 59.76 9.21 -81.40
C ILE A 757 60.04 8.08 -82.40
N CYS A 758 61.02 8.27 -83.28
CA CYS A 758 61.32 7.37 -84.39
C CYS A 758 62.73 6.76 -84.27
N ALA A 759 62.85 5.43 -84.33
CA ALA A 759 63.98 4.65 -84.88
C ALA A 759 63.53 3.17 -84.89
N TYR A 760 63.60 2.40 -85.99
CA TYR A 760 64.75 1.90 -86.76
C TYR A 760 65.70 0.98 -85.95
N ASP A 761 66.19 -0.16 -86.46
CA ASP A 761 65.71 -1.16 -87.45
C ASP A 761 66.70 -2.35 -87.44
N SER A 762 66.27 -3.57 -87.82
CA SER A 762 67.14 -4.71 -88.21
C SER A 762 68.09 -5.25 -87.08
N SER A 763 68.76 -6.42 -87.10
CA SER A 763 68.70 -7.72 -87.79
C SER A 763 69.39 -8.75 -86.85
N SER A 764 69.65 -10.05 -87.11
CA SER A 764 69.47 -11.02 -88.21
C SER A 764 69.49 -12.46 -87.61
N GLY A 765 69.45 -13.52 -88.45
CA GLY A 765 69.86 -14.89 -88.06
C GLY A 765 68.70 -15.85 -87.71
N THR A 766 68.06 -16.57 -88.64
CA THR A 766 68.48 -17.77 -89.42
C THR A 766 68.47 -19.10 -88.66
N SER A 767 67.70 -20.05 -89.21
CA SER A 767 67.94 -21.51 -89.20
C SER A 767 67.79 -22.31 -87.89
N ASP A 768 67.26 -23.54 -87.88
CA ASP A 768 66.61 -24.33 -88.95
C ASP A 768 65.53 -25.28 -88.37
N VAL A 769 64.67 -25.80 -89.25
CA VAL A 769 63.61 -26.78 -88.94
C VAL A 769 63.87 -28.08 -89.71
N PRO A 770 63.69 -29.24 -89.07
CA PRO A 770 63.17 -30.42 -89.78
C PRO A 770 61.77 -30.82 -89.27
N LEU A 771 60.79 -30.79 -90.17
CA LEU A 771 59.45 -31.34 -89.96
C LEU A 771 59.40 -32.79 -90.46
N VAL A 772 58.94 -33.73 -89.62
CA VAL A 772 58.59 -35.09 -90.07
C VAL A 772 57.15 -35.43 -89.68
N ARG A 773 56.31 -35.42 -90.72
CA ARG A 773 55.15 -36.29 -90.99
C ARG A 773 54.85 -37.37 -89.92
N SER A 774 53.72 -37.31 -89.22
CA SER A 774 52.31 -37.53 -89.68
C SER A 774 51.91 -39.00 -89.73
N GLY A 775 50.91 -39.36 -88.91
CA GLY A 775 50.17 -40.62 -88.99
C GLY A 775 48.77 -40.42 -88.38
N CYS A 776 47.73 -40.51 -89.21
CA CYS A 776 46.35 -40.54 -88.77
C CYS A 776 45.70 -41.77 -89.40
N ASP A 777 45.14 -42.66 -88.58
CA ASP A 777 44.35 -43.79 -89.03
C ASP A 777 43.04 -43.89 -88.23
N LEU A 778 42.04 -44.56 -88.79
CA LEU A 778 40.63 -44.30 -88.49
C LEU A 778 39.97 -45.30 -87.52
N ALA A 779 38.92 -44.83 -86.83
CA ALA A 779 37.88 -45.70 -86.25
C ALA A 779 37.01 -46.33 -87.36
N PRO A 780 36.06 -47.25 -87.06
CA PRO A 780 34.65 -46.80 -87.05
C PRO A 780 33.58 -47.62 -86.28
N SER A 781 32.73 -46.90 -85.51
CA SER A 781 31.24 -46.95 -85.57
C SER A 781 30.38 -48.14 -85.04
N ARG A 782 29.05 -47.84 -84.93
CA ARG A 782 27.83 -48.67 -84.66
C ARG A 782 27.41 -48.75 -83.17
N ILE A 783 26.12 -48.65 -82.77
CA ILE A 783 24.79 -48.73 -83.45
C ILE A 783 23.85 -47.54 -83.06
N LEU A 784 22.82 -47.24 -83.88
CA LEU A 784 21.74 -46.20 -83.75
C LEU A 784 20.34 -46.86 -83.57
N PRO A 785 19.16 -46.18 -83.35
CA PRO A 785 18.74 -44.77 -83.59
C PRO A 785 18.26 -44.05 -82.28
N ARG A 786 17.29 -43.12 -82.14
CA ARG A 786 16.19 -42.48 -82.94
C ARG A 786 15.87 -41.11 -82.27
N PHE A 787 15.82 -39.93 -82.91
CA PHE A 787 14.89 -39.32 -83.89
C PHE A 787 13.42 -39.14 -83.41
N PRO A 788 12.72 -38.01 -83.72
CA PRO A 788 13.12 -36.59 -83.90
C PRO A 788 12.17 -35.62 -83.09
N ALA A 789 12.01 -34.28 -83.26
CA ALA A 789 12.26 -33.36 -84.38
C ALA A 789 12.38 -31.84 -84.03
N HIS A 790 12.79 -31.08 -85.07
CA HIS A 790 12.95 -29.63 -85.34
C HIS A 790 12.14 -28.56 -84.55
N GLN A 791 12.54 -27.27 -84.38
CA GLN A 791 13.50 -26.32 -85.02
C GLN A 791 12.87 -25.25 -85.97
N ARG A 792 13.20 -23.96 -85.69
CA ARG A 792 13.22 -22.73 -86.55
C ARG A 792 11.91 -21.99 -86.98
N GLN A 793 11.82 -20.75 -86.47
CA GLN A 793 11.79 -19.44 -87.17
C GLN A 793 10.71 -19.03 -88.21
N HIS A 794 10.21 -17.79 -87.98
CA HIS A 794 9.78 -16.72 -88.91
C HIS A 794 8.40 -16.73 -89.61
N SER A 795 7.52 -15.88 -89.04
CA SER A 795 6.86 -14.72 -89.69
C SER A 795 5.94 -14.90 -90.91
N ASN A 796 4.62 -14.66 -90.72
CA ASN A 796 3.84 -13.58 -91.39
C ASN A 796 2.32 -13.62 -91.06
N ALA A 797 1.58 -12.63 -91.60
CA ALA A 797 0.11 -12.48 -91.72
C ALA A 797 -0.63 -11.59 -90.68
N PHE A 798 -1.81 -11.08 -91.09
CA PHE A 798 -2.52 -9.92 -90.53
C PHE A 798 -4.04 -10.02 -90.85
N TYR A 799 -4.89 -9.29 -90.10
CA TYR A 799 -6.34 -9.01 -90.32
C TYR A 799 -7.41 -10.11 -90.08
N GLY A 800 -8.60 -9.65 -89.63
CA GLY A 800 -9.84 -10.45 -89.46
C GLY A 800 -10.45 -10.41 -88.04
N TYR A 801 -10.73 -9.24 -87.45
CA TYR A 801 -12.07 -8.60 -87.41
C TYR A 801 -13.25 -9.46 -86.91
N GLY A 802 -13.86 -9.06 -85.79
CA GLY A 802 -15.13 -9.61 -85.25
C GLY A 802 -15.61 -8.81 -84.03
N ASN A 803 -16.84 -8.29 -84.06
CA ASN A 803 -17.36 -7.27 -83.11
C ASN A 803 -18.64 -7.73 -82.39
N SER A 804 -18.75 -7.45 -81.09
CA SER A 804 -19.93 -6.98 -80.32
C SER A 804 -19.76 -7.39 -78.83
N ALA A 805 -19.87 -6.56 -77.79
CA ALA A 805 -20.63 -5.35 -77.45
C ALA A 805 -22.02 -5.61 -76.82
N TYR A 806 -22.19 -5.19 -75.56
CA TYR A 806 -23.39 -4.52 -75.02
C TYR A 806 -23.05 -3.72 -73.74
N ASN A 807 -24.00 -2.93 -73.23
CA ASN A 807 -23.80 -1.74 -72.37
C ASN A 807 -24.50 -1.81 -71.00
N HIS A 808 -24.42 -0.71 -70.24
CA HIS A 808 -25.17 -0.32 -69.01
C HIS A 808 -24.57 -0.78 -67.65
N ASP A 809 -24.56 0.05 -66.58
CA ASP A 809 -24.86 1.49 -66.48
C ASP A 809 -24.21 2.20 -65.26
N ALA A 810 -24.59 3.46 -65.03
CA ALA A 810 -24.20 4.44 -63.99
C ALA A 810 -24.40 3.97 -62.52
N ASP A 811 -24.01 4.69 -61.44
CA ASP A 811 -23.87 6.14 -61.19
C ASP A 811 -22.66 6.48 -60.26
N SER A 812 -22.07 7.69 -60.35
CA SER A 812 -22.27 8.88 -59.48
C SER A 812 -22.05 8.62 -57.96
N GLU A 813 -21.31 9.43 -57.18
CA GLU A 813 -21.07 10.89 -57.29
C GLU A 813 -19.68 11.34 -56.74
N ARG A 814 -19.34 12.63 -56.89
CA ARG A 814 -18.08 13.33 -56.48
C ARG A 814 -18.39 14.85 -56.41
N PRO A 815 -17.49 15.80 -56.01
CA PRO A 815 -16.26 15.79 -55.18
C PRO A 815 -16.35 16.80 -53.99
N HIS A 816 -15.31 17.01 -53.15
CA HIS A 816 -14.32 18.13 -53.20
C HIS A 816 -13.76 18.35 -51.74
N LEU A 817 -12.64 19.02 -51.41
CA LEU A 817 -11.59 19.75 -52.16
C LEU A 817 -10.23 19.78 -51.40
N TYR A 818 -9.17 19.27 -52.05
CA TYR A 818 -7.76 19.75 -52.09
C TYR A 818 -6.82 19.95 -50.86
N ASN A 819 -5.57 19.49 -51.08
CA ASN A 819 -4.24 20.02 -50.66
C ASN A 819 -3.98 20.36 -49.18
N ALA A 820 -2.97 19.84 -48.45
CA ALA A 820 -1.66 19.24 -48.76
C ALA A 820 -0.56 20.18 -49.32
N ARG A 821 0.51 20.44 -48.53
CA ARG A 821 1.95 20.34 -48.91
C ARG A 821 2.93 20.96 -47.88
N LEU A 822 4.07 20.26 -47.66
CA LEU A 822 5.46 20.78 -47.49
C LEU A 822 5.80 21.68 -46.26
N MET A 823 7.04 21.77 -45.74
CA MET A 823 8.21 20.87 -45.69
C MET A 823 9.30 21.44 -44.74
N ASN A 824 10.16 20.57 -44.17
CA ASN A 824 11.57 20.82 -43.79
C ASN A 824 11.99 21.74 -42.60
N ARG A 825 13.06 21.25 -41.94
CA ARG A 825 14.24 21.96 -41.36
C ARG A 825 14.19 22.65 -39.98
N PHE A 826 14.76 21.95 -39.00
CA PHE A 826 15.94 22.33 -38.18
C PHE A 826 16.77 23.56 -38.66
N PRO A 827 17.39 24.37 -37.78
CA PRO A 827 18.44 23.85 -36.88
C PRO A 827 18.68 24.49 -35.49
N GLU A 828 19.41 23.72 -34.67
CA GLU A 828 20.50 24.08 -33.75
C GLU A 828 20.57 25.43 -32.98
N SER A 829 20.34 25.32 -31.67
CA SER A 829 21.37 25.54 -30.62
C SER A 829 21.63 26.92 -29.96
N ARG A 830 22.10 26.80 -28.70
CA ARG A 830 22.97 27.70 -27.91
C ARG A 830 22.47 29.08 -27.44
N ASN A 831 22.27 29.10 -26.11
CA ASN A 831 22.94 29.99 -25.16
C ASN A 831 22.56 31.48 -25.06
N SER A 832 21.82 31.74 -23.96
CA SER A 832 22.34 32.46 -22.77
C SER A 832 22.15 33.97 -22.64
N HIS A 833 21.81 34.37 -21.39
CA HIS A 833 22.07 35.69 -20.76
C HIS A 833 21.27 36.89 -21.34
N LEU A 834 20.88 37.92 -20.57
CA LEU A 834 20.70 38.08 -19.12
C LEU A 834 19.70 39.25 -18.87
N TYR A 835 19.00 39.24 -17.73
CA TYR A 835 18.53 40.42 -16.96
C TYR A 835 17.52 41.45 -17.55
N ALA A 836 16.59 41.86 -16.65
CA ALA A 836 16.18 43.23 -16.32
C ALA A 836 15.62 44.20 -17.42
N SER A 837 14.64 45.07 -17.13
CA SER A 837 13.74 45.20 -15.96
C SER A 837 12.61 46.21 -16.25
N THR A 838 11.46 46.02 -15.60
CA THR A 838 10.51 47.06 -15.10
C THR A 838 10.37 48.42 -15.82
N VAL A 839 9.12 48.82 -16.08
CA VAL A 839 8.43 49.88 -15.30
C VAL A 839 6.92 49.82 -15.58
N ASN A 840 6.11 50.32 -14.64
CA ASN A 840 4.63 50.34 -14.72
C ASN A 840 4.12 51.48 -15.61
N ASP A 841 2.82 51.46 -15.95
CA ASP A 841 1.92 52.48 -15.36
C ASP A 841 0.42 52.14 -15.47
N HIS A 842 -0.36 52.80 -14.60
CA HIS A 842 -1.81 52.75 -14.41
C HIS A 842 -2.30 54.24 -14.32
N PRO A 843 -3.55 54.64 -13.98
CA PRO A 843 -4.74 53.88 -13.54
C PRO A 843 -6.07 54.35 -14.21
N SER A 844 -7.22 54.06 -13.56
CA SER A 844 -8.52 54.79 -13.62
C SER A 844 -9.44 54.58 -14.85
N SER A 845 -10.78 54.56 -14.73
CA SER A 845 -11.69 54.69 -13.55
C SER A 845 -13.14 54.22 -13.84
N GLU A 846 -13.79 53.62 -12.81
CA GLU A 846 -15.26 53.63 -12.52
C GLU A 846 -16.27 53.06 -13.54
N ARG A 847 -17.49 52.55 -13.22
CA ARG A 847 -18.27 52.03 -12.05
C ARG A 847 -19.42 51.17 -12.70
N PHE A 848 -20.20 50.26 -12.09
CA PHE A 848 -20.96 50.23 -10.82
C PHE A 848 -21.55 48.81 -10.59
N HIS A 849 -21.80 48.41 -9.33
CA HIS A 849 -22.76 47.37 -8.83
C HIS A 849 -22.88 45.97 -9.49
N ALA A 850 -23.12 44.85 -8.79
CA ALA A 850 -23.06 44.41 -7.39
C ALA A 850 -23.09 42.84 -7.41
N GLN A 851 -22.85 42.04 -6.37
CA GLN A 851 -22.81 42.25 -4.92
C GLN A 851 -21.95 41.13 -4.26
N ARG A 852 -21.13 41.46 -3.24
CA ARG A 852 -20.44 40.65 -2.18
C ARG A 852 -20.40 39.09 -2.26
N ALA A 853 -19.40 38.39 -1.73
CA ALA A 853 -18.00 38.59 -1.31
C ALA A 853 -17.55 37.20 -0.79
N ASP A 854 -16.50 36.52 -1.24
CA ASP A 854 -15.09 36.87 -1.52
C ASP A 854 -14.23 37.12 -0.25
N ASN A 855 -13.03 36.53 -0.30
CA ASN A 855 -11.84 36.70 0.56
C ASN A 855 -11.64 35.83 1.83
N ARG A 856 -10.42 35.39 2.15
CA ARG A 856 -9.26 34.87 1.34
C ARG A 856 -8.08 34.56 2.29
N TRP A 857 -7.42 33.40 2.09
CA TRP A 857 -6.01 33.12 2.45
C TRP A 857 -5.75 33.07 3.99
N TRP A 858 -4.69 32.47 4.55
CA TRP A 858 -3.29 32.37 4.13
C TRP A 858 -2.63 31.00 4.41
N GLN A 859 -1.38 30.88 3.95
CA GLN A 859 -0.48 29.74 4.11
C GLN A 859 -0.22 29.33 5.57
N ARG A 860 -0.06 28.03 5.78
CA ARG A 860 1.18 27.45 6.34
C ARG A 860 1.57 26.22 5.54
#